data_AF-A0A7M3YZ56-F1
#
_entry.id   AF-A0A7M3YZ56-F1
#
_cell.length_a   1.000
_cell.length_b   1.000
_cell.length_c   1.000
_cell.angle_alpha   90.00
_cell.angle_beta   90.00
_cell.angle_gamma   90.00
#
_symmetry.space_group_name_H-M   'P 1'
#
loop_
_entity.id
_entity.type
_entity.pdbx_description
1 polymer ?
#
loop_
_entity_poly.entity_id
_entity_poly.type
_entity_poly.pdbx_seq_one_letter_code
_entity_poly.pdbx_strand_id
1 'polypeptide(L)'
;DAGEDPSEHLLTVALDGENWMFMSEFQHQDNARPFMAEWYSRLAEHPTIVTTTPSEFLTKETTLPEIQTIGTGSWIDGTLRTWAGEEEESLAWQRLVEARQALVEFEESHPNDPGLSAAWESLYIAEGSDWYWWYGLDQDSGYDENWDVLFKVHLSNIYRAINLDLPPYLQDLWTNPAVADPAATGIVEPMIDGVALPGEWDGAARYDAPVSGGNFDIESFYFGYDASNVFFRVDATTLEELADITTDDQYSSPDLAIYFMQPNAVNFNEAETNFRTYYGNQILGFPSKYMVAFDFDTVREDGRAKWNLFSAQGKVGDQERWVLSGSSNLGGCAVDDVYEFAIPWSDIGLAPRYSTRVKVVTSWRDSLSYGDGFDAEMAPPAPAEMVLPDLEDWVTLLDLNDAVGDETGDGDYVYPLATDFNTPNGGGLWDATHLTVRQSAWNAQFILTMSEMTDIWGLANGFSHQIVQIYVDQGETSYGRTSMLTGANAEVHPDWAWEVAISGTGEPGAVQAVQAETGSASARGIDVSGDVDAKTITFTVSKDVIGSDIPNYRYIIVIGSQDGFGTGKWRDVMEEPATWTLGGGANPAPDDGIDYDPNIIDVILDGEGQTAMLSSYDVAGHAYAQLTGFEMPEVPQQIFGASVDTVTSASAVLTWSTTVAEATAVEVVLTGEQPTQSEGSQTWTVSGTDHAVTLTGLEANTSYVAYISANETEDVLLSFTTSNVVDNTPPDVLNLAAEVLEDGRVILTWYTSESATELILIDGDLVHEDAFATKKNHAFTTDVLADGAYRAEISSADASGNTNTSSVSFTVSAGAVVDESENGNENSMDD
;
A
#
# COMPACT_ATOMS: atom_id res chain seq x y z
N ASP A 1 -28.94 46.60 16.07
CA ASP A 1 -30.17 46.66 16.90
C ASP A 1 -31.40 46.31 16.09
N ALA A 2 -31.78 45.04 16.10
CA ALA A 2 -32.99 44.51 15.44
C ALA A 2 -34.29 44.76 16.24
N GLY A 3 -34.20 45.37 17.44
CA GLY A 3 -35.39 45.74 18.23
C GLY A 3 -36.00 44.61 19.06
N GLU A 4 -35.29 43.49 19.24
CA GLU A 4 -35.70 42.35 20.06
C GLU A 4 -35.30 42.55 21.53
N ASP A 5 -36.06 41.97 22.47
CA ASP A 5 -35.78 42.04 23.91
C ASP A 5 -34.75 40.95 24.28
N PRO A 6 -33.49 41.31 24.64
CA PRO A 6 -32.45 40.33 24.95
C PRO A 6 -32.80 39.40 26.12
N SER A 7 -33.79 39.76 26.95
CA SER A 7 -34.23 38.93 28.07
C SER A 7 -35.03 37.69 27.67
N GLU A 8 -35.47 37.59 26.40
CA GLU A 8 -36.17 36.44 25.84
C GLU A 8 -35.24 35.42 25.15
N HIS A 9 -33.94 35.70 25.07
CA HIS A 9 -32.96 34.87 24.35
C HIS A 9 -31.96 34.22 25.31
N LEU A 10 -31.60 32.96 25.04
CA LEU A 10 -30.53 32.22 25.71
C LEU A 10 -29.43 31.93 24.70
N LEU A 11 -28.22 32.44 24.97
CA LEU A 11 -27.03 32.09 24.22
C LEU A 11 -26.25 31.01 24.98
N THR A 12 -26.15 29.82 24.39
CA THR A 12 -25.35 28.72 24.92
C THR A 12 -24.01 28.71 24.21
N VAL A 13 -22.92 28.81 24.96
CA VAL A 13 -21.56 28.55 24.49
C VAL A 13 -21.13 27.24 25.12
N ALA A 14 -21.15 26.16 24.34
CA ALA A 14 -20.74 24.83 24.76
C ALA A 14 -19.42 24.49 24.07
N LEU A 15 -18.41 24.16 24.87
CA LEU A 15 -17.04 23.90 24.43
C LEU A 15 -16.44 22.86 25.38
N ASP A 16 -15.57 22.01 24.86
CA ASP A 16 -14.78 21.12 25.69
C ASP A 16 -13.81 21.93 26.55
N GLY A 17 -13.62 21.49 27.80
CA GLY A 17 -12.86 22.23 28.80
C GLY A 17 -11.38 22.39 28.41
N GLU A 18 -10.91 21.45 27.60
CA GLU A 18 -9.55 21.30 27.14
C GLU A 18 -9.24 22.14 25.89
N ASN A 19 -10.23 22.58 25.09
CA ASN A 19 -9.99 23.28 23.82
C ASN A 19 -9.10 24.53 23.97
N TRP A 20 -9.24 25.25 25.07
CA TRP A 20 -8.40 26.41 25.42
C TRP A 20 -6.91 26.05 25.57
N MET A 21 -6.61 24.79 25.88
CA MET A 21 -5.28 24.28 26.18
C MET A 21 -4.49 23.88 24.94
N PHE A 22 -5.10 23.74 23.75
CA PHE A 22 -4.37 23.29 22.54
C PHE A 22 -4.66 24.13 21.30
N MET A 23 -5.83 24.76 21.19
CA MET A 23 -6.28 25.41 19.96
C MET A 23 -5.85 26.88 19.81
N SER A 24 -4.90 27.37 20.63
CA SER A 24 -4.49 28.78 20.61
C SER A 24 -3.12 29.02 21.21
N GLU A 25 -2.48 30.15 20.90
CA GLU A 25 -1.25 30.61 21.56
C GLU A 25 -1.37 30.70 23.09
N PHE A 26 -2.60 30.74 23.63
CA PHE A 26 -2.86 30.79 25.07
C PHE A 26 -2.39 29.53 25.80
N GLN A 27 -2.17 28.41 25.10
CA GLN A 27 -1.60 27.20 25.71
C GLN A 27 -0.24 27.44 26.36
N HIS A 28 0.59 28.29 25.73
CA HIS A 28 1.92 28.65 26.23
C HIS A 28 1.87 29.64 27.41
N GLN A 29 0.68 30.13 27.74
CA GLN A 29 0.40 31.11 28.79
C GLN A 29 -0.44 30.48 29.90
N ASP A 30 0.13 29.47 30.56
CA ASP A 30 -0.50 28.78 31.70
C ASP A 30 -1.84 28.12 31.35
N ASN A 31 -1.87 27.37 30.24
CA ASN A 31 -3.04 26.63 29.72
C ASN A 31 -4.29 27.53 29.61
N ALA A 32 -4.13 28.72 29.04
CA ALA A 32 -5.18 29.72 28.83
C ALA A 32 -5.93 30.22 30.09
N ARG A 33 -5.49 29.86 31.30
CA ARG A 33 -6.12 30.35 32.54
C ARG A 33 -6.22 31.89 32.61
N PRO A 34 -5.21 32.68 32.17
CA PRO A 34 -5.32 34.13 32.14
C PRO A 34 -6.41 34.64 31.18
N PHE A 35 -6.53 34.01 29.99
CA PHE A 35 -7.56 34.34 29.02
C PHE A 35 -8.96 34.06 29.60
N MET A 36 -9.17 32.86 30.15
CA MET A 36 -10.45 32.46 30.74
C MET A 36 -10.85 33.36 31.90
N ALA A 37 -9.89 33.75 32.75
CA ALA A 37 -10.14 34.67 33.85
C ALA A 37 -10.60 36.05 33.35
N GLU A 38 -9.94 36.61 32.34
CA GLU A 38 -10.31 37.91 31.76
C GLU A 38 -11.67 37.83 31.06
N TRP A 39 -11.91 36.78 30.27
CA TRP A 39 -13.16 36.61 29.54
C TRP A 39 -14.36 36.47 30.48
N TYR A 40 -14.29 35.57 31.47
CA TYR A 40 -15.37 35.43 32.45
C TYR A 40 -15.53 36.69 33.31
N SER A 41 -14.45 37.38 33.67
CA SER A 41 -14.54 38.65 34.41
C SER A 41 -15.30 39.71 33.61
N ARG A 42 -15.01 39.83 32.31
CA ARG A 42 -15.72 40.78 31.43
C ARG A 42 -17.17 40.40 31.23
N LEU A 43 -17.48 39.12 31.04
CA LEU A 43 -18.86 38.65 30.92
C LEU A 43 -19.67 38.92 32.20
N ALA A 44 -19.07 38.68 33.36
CA ALA A 44 -19.72 38.92 34.65
C ALA A 44 -20.00 40.41 34.93
N GLU A 45 -19.16 41.31 34.41
CA GLU A 45 -19.30 42.76 34.58
C GLU A 45 -20.03 43.45 33.40
N HIS A 46 -20.37 42.72 32.34
CA HIS A 46 -20.94 43.31 31.13
C HIS A 46 -22.36 43.84 31.39
N PRO A 47 -22.68 45.09 31.00
CA PRO A 47 -23.96 45.73 31.37
C PRO A 47 -25.20 45.13 30.68
N THR A 48 -25.01 44.34 29.61
CA THR A 48 -26.11 43.79 28.80
C THR A 48 -26.15 42.26 28.75
N ILE A 49 -25.19 41.57 29.39
CA ILE A 49 -25.13 40.10 29.41
C ILE A 49 -25.38 39.63 30.84
N VAL A 50 -26.29 38.66 31.01
CA VAL A 50 -26.54 38.03 32.30
C VAL A 50 -26.06 36.59 32.21
N THR A 51 -24.89 36.31 32.79
CA THR A 51 -24.39 34.93 32.93
C THR A 51 -25.25 34.16 33.92
N THR A 52 -25.67 32.95 33.58
CA THR A 52 -26.51 32.09 34.40
C THR A 52 -26.09 30.64 34.21
N THR A 53 -26.22 29.82 35.24
CA THR A 53 -26.16 28.36 35.07
C THR A 53 -27.47 27.83 34.48
N PRO A 54 -27.47 26.62 33.86
CA PRO A 54 -28.71 25.97 33.44
C PRO A 54 -29.71 25.81 34.58
N SER A 55 -29.26 25.42 35.79
CA SER A 55 -30.15 25.25 36.94
C SER A 55 -30.79 26.57 37.37
N GLU A 56 -30.05 27.67 37.43
CA GLU A 56 -30.59 29.00 37.77
C GLU A 56 -31.57 29.50 36.70
N PHE A 57 -31.27 29.28 35.41
CA PHE A 57 -32.16 29.66 34.33
C PHE A 57 -33.50 28.92 34.42
N LEU A 58 -33.47 27.60 34.68
CA LEU A 58 -34.68 26.78 34.84
C LEU A 58 -35.57 27.24 36.02
N THR A 59 -35.01 27.87 37.06
CA THR A 59 -35.82 28.43 38.17
C THR A 59 -36.66 29.64 37.78
N LYS A 60 -36.38 30.27 36.62
CA LYS A 60 -37.16 31.42 36.13
C LYS A 60 -38.51 31.02 35.56
N GLU A 61 -38.75 29.73 35.32
CA GLU A 61 -39.98 29.18 34.73
C GLU A 61 -40.35 29.86 33.40
N THR A 62 -39.35 30.27 32.62
CA THR A 62 -39.55 30.85 31.28
C THR A 62 -40.25 29.83 30.38
N THR A 63 -41.29 30.27 29.67
CA THR A 63 -41.95 29.41 28.68
C THR A 63 -41.05 29.26 27.46
N LEU A 64 -40.50 28.07 27.26
CA LEU A 64 -39.66 27.73 26.11
C LEU A 64 -40.47 27.01 25.03
N PRO A 65 -40.11 27.15 23.73
CA PRO A 65 -40.69 26.33 22.68
C PRO A 65 -40.36 24.85 22.94
N GLU A 66 -41.35 23.98 22.76
CA GLU A 66 -41.17 22.52 22.87
C GLU A 66 -40.64 21.96 21.55
N ILE A 67 -39.49 21.28 21.62
CA ILE A 67 -38.92 20.55 20.48
C ILE A 67 -39.78 19.30 20.24
N GLN A 68 -40.51 19.28 19.12
CA GLN A 68 -41.43 18.17 18.78
C GLN A 68 -40.69 16.90 18.32
N THR A 69 -39.48 17.05 17.82
CA THR A 69 -38.65 15.95 17.30
C THR A 69 -37.19 16.30 17.52
N ILE A 70 -36.44 15.39 18.13
CA ILE A 70 -34.98 15.49 18.25
C ILE A 70 -34.42 14.56 17.18
N GLY A 71 -33.66 15.12 16.23
CA GLY A 71 -32.97 14.32 15.22
C GLY A 71 -31.88 13.46 15.86
N THR A 72 -31.64 12.28 15.29
CA THR A 72 -30.47 11.47 15.66
C THR A 72 -29.25 12.08 14.99
N GLY A 73 -28.23 12.41 15.78
CA GLY A 73 -27.00 13.01 15.31
C GLY A 73 -26.13 13.47 16.47
N SER A 74 -24.98 14.04 16.15
CA SER A 74 -24.10 14.70 17.11
C SER A 74 -23.92 16.17 16.77
N TRP A 75 -23.17 16.89 17.60
CA TRP A 75 -22.74 18.25 17.30
C TRP A 75 -21.70 18.35 16.17
N ILE A 76 -21.13 17.22 15.73
CA ILE A 76 -20.21 17.11 14.59
C ILE A 76 -21.03 16.67 13.38
N ASP A 77 -21.12 17.56 12.40
CA ASP A 77 -21.83 17.39 11.12
C ASP A 77 -23.31 17.00 11.23
N GLY A 78 -23.91 17.00 12.43
CA GLY A 78 -25.25 16.48 12.63
C GLY A 78 -25.37 14.96 12.45
N THR A 79 -24.26 14.22 12.43
CA THR A 79 -24.25 12.75 12.20
C THR A 79 -23.58 11.98 13.34
N LEU A 80 -23.56 10.64 13.26
CA LEU A 80 -22.83 9.77 14.17
C LEU A 80 -21.55 9.18 13.54
N ARG A 81 -21.14 9.69 12.37
CA ARG A 81 -20.10 9.08 11.53
C ARG A 81 -18.75 8.94 12.23
N THR A 82 -18.45 9.86 13.14
CA THR A 82 -17.21 9.91 13.95
C THR A 82 -17.09 8.79 15.00
N TRP A 83 -18.14 8.01 15.22
CA TRP A 83 -18.07 6.88 16.14
C TRP A 83 -18.70 5.61 15.55
N ALA A 84 -19.25 5.69 14.34
CA ALA A 84 -19.99 4.62 13.72
C ALA A 84 -20.21 4.85 12.23
N GLY A 85 -19.78 3.88 11.43
CA GLY A 85 -20.01 3.82 10.00
C GLY A 85 -18.89 3.06 9.29
N GLU A 86 -17.68 3.12 9.85
CA GLU A 86 -16.51 2.43 9.33
C GLU A 86 -16.40 1.00 9.87
N GLU A 87 -15.61 0.17 9.19
CA GLU A 87 -15.55 -1.27 9.49
C GLU A 87 -14.86 -1.53 10.84
N GLU A 88 -13.80 -0.78 11.13
CA GLU A 88 -13.04 -0.83 12.38
C GLU A 88 -13.92 -0.43 13.58
N GLU A 89 -14.66 0.67 13.47
CA GLU A 89 -15.62 1.11 14.50
C GLU A 89 -16.71 0.07 14.71
N SER A 90 -17.29 -0.43 13.62
CA SER A 90 -18.35 -1.46 13.64
C SER A 90 -17.86 -2.73 14.33
N LEU A 91 -16.63 -3.15 14.07
CA LEU A 91 -15.99 -4.28 14.72
C LEU A 91 -15.77 -4.03 16.21
N ALA A 92 -15.31 -2.84 16.61
CA ALA A 92 -15.16 -2.47 18.02
C ALA A 92 -16.51 -2.49 18.76
N TRP A 93 -17.57 -1.97 18.13
CA TRP A 93 -18.94 -2.02 18.69
C TRP A 93 -19.42 -3.45 18.85
N GLN A 94 -19.21 -4.30 17.85
CA GLN A 94 -19.55 -5.72 17.93
C GLN A 94 -18.85 -6.38 19.11
N ARG A 95 -17.54 -6.16 19.29
CA ARG A 95 -16.76 -6.74 20.39
C ARG A 95 -17.25 -6.28 21.76
N LEU A 96 -17.62 -5.00 21.91
CA LEU A 96 -18.26 -4.49 23.14
C LEU A 96 -19.61 -5.17 23.41
N VAL A 97 -20.45 -5.30 22.38
CA VAL A 97 -21.77 -5.93 22.51
C VAL A 97 -21.63 -7.40 22.91
N GLU A 98 -20.70 -8.14 22.31
CA GLU A 98 -20.38 -9.53 22.68
C GLU A 98 -19.95 -9.64 24.14
N ALA A 99 -19.06 -8.77 24.62
CA ALA A 99 -18.61 -8.75 26.01
C ALA A 99 -19.75 -8.42 26.99
N ARG A 100 -20.60 -7.46 26.65
CA ARG A 100 -21.78 -7.08 27.44
C ARG A 100 -22.79 -8.22 27.53
N GLN A 101 -23.07 -8.91 26.42
CA GLN A 101 -23.97 -10.06 26.40
C GLN A 101 -23.44 -11.18 27.31
N ALA A 102 -22.15 -11.52 27.18
CA ALA A 102 -21.52 -12.53 28.03
C ALA A 102 -21.60 -12.17 29.54
N LEU A 103 -21.39 -10.90 29.90
CA LEU A 103 -21.51 -10.42 31.29
C LEU A 103 -22.95 -10.54 31.81
N VAL A 104 -23.94 -10.09 31.02
CA VAL A 104 -25.36 -10.14 31.42
C VAL A 104 -25.84 -11.57 31.60
N GLU A 105 -25.52 -12.47 30.65
CA GLU A 105 -25.88 -13.90 30.75
C GLU A 105 -25.22 -14.58 31.96
N PHE A 106 -23.97 -14.23 32.26
CA PHE A 106 -23.28 -14.73 33.45
C PHE A 106 -23.94 -14.22 34.73
N GLU A 107 -24.29 -12.94 34.83
CA GLU A 107 -24.95 -12.36 36.01
C GLU A 107 -26.31 -12.99 36.28
N GLU A 108 -27.09 -13.29 35.24
CA GLU A 108 -28.40 -13.97 35.39
C GLU A 108 -28.27 -15.31 36.13
N SER A 109 -27.19 -16.04 35.88
CA SER A 109 -26.92 -17.34 36.51
C SER A 109 -26.12 -17.23 37.81
N HIS A 110 -25.34 -16.17 37.99
CA HIS A 110 -24.43 -15.96 39.14
C HIS A 110 -24.54 -14.55 39.76
N PRO A 111 -25.74 -14.12 40.24
CA PRO A 111 -26.00 -12.72 40.60
C PRO A 111 -25.26 -12.21 41.86
N ASN A 112 -24.49 -13.07 42.53
CA ASN A 112 -23.70 -12.69 43.71
C ASN A 112 -22.21 -12.99 43.52
N ASP A 113 -21.76 -13.20 42.29
CA ASP A 113 -20.34 -13.42 42.02
C ASP A 113 -19.53 -12.15 42.39
N PRO A 114 -18.43 -12.29 43.15
CA PRO A 114 -17.65 -11.14 43.61
C PRO A 114 -16.98 -10.35 42.47
N GLY A 115 -16.84 -10.94 41.27
CA GLY A 115 -16.26 -10.33 40.09
C GLY A 115 -17.16 -9.32 39.38
N LEU A 116 -18.49 -9.40 39.58
CA LEU A 116 -19.47 -8.60 38.83
C LEU A 116 -19.22 -7.09 38.92
N SER A 117 -18.85 -6.57 40.09
CA SER A 117 -18.60 -5.13 40.25
C SER A 117 -17.43 -4.65 39.39
N ALA A 118 -16.35 -5.44 39.31
CA ALA A 118 -15.17 -5.10 38.51
C ALA A 118 -15.43 -5.29 37.01
N ALA A 119 -16.23 -6.30 36.65
CA ALA A 119 -16.65 -6.53 35.27
C ALA A 119 -17.54 -5.38 34.75
N TRP A 120 -18.54 -4.95 35.53
CA TRP A 120 -19.39 -3.81 35.18
C TRP A 120 -18.60 -2.50 35.12
N GLU A 121 -17.67 -2.26 36.04
CA GLU A 121 -16.77 -1.10 35.97
C GLU A 121 -15.93 -1.11 34.68
N SER A 122 -15.36 -2.26 34.31
CA SER A 122 -14.59 -2.39 33.07
C SER A 122 -15.47 -2.20 31.83
N LEU A 123 -16.72 -2.69 31.85
CA LEU A 123 -17.67 -2.45 30.78
C LEU A 123 -17.99 -0.96 30.62
N TYR A 124 -18.27 -0.24 31.70
CA TYR A 124 -18.55 1.20 31.63
C TYR A 124 -17.37 2.02 31.11
N ILE A 125 -16.13 1.59 31.39
CA ILE A 125 -14.95 2.20 30.80
C ILE A 125 -14.88 1.89 29.30
N ALA A 126 -15.13 0.63 28.90
CA ALA A 126 -15.15 0.22 27.49
C ALA A 126 -16.31 0.84 26.68
N GLU A 127 -17.38 1.30 27.34
CA GLU A 127 -18.49 2.07 26.73
C GLU A 127 -18.12 3.56 26.47
N GLY A 128 -16.89 4.00 26.81
CA GLY A 128 -16.40 5.35 26.51
C GLY A 128 -16.34 5.63 25.01
N SER A 129 -16.85 6.78 24.57
CA SER A 129 -16.87 7.14 23.14
C SER A 129 -15.49 7.37 22.54
N ASP A 130 -14.50 7.73 23.36
CA ASP A 130 -13.11 7.97 22.94
C ASP A 130 -12.51 6.76 22.20
N TRP A 131 -12.86 5.52 22.57
CA TRP A 131 -12.35 4.34 21.86
C TRP A 131 -12.78 4.33 20.40
N TYR A 132 -14.04 4.68 20.14
CA TYR A 132 -14.65 4.68 18.82
C TYR A 132 -14.25 5.89 18.00
N TRP A 133 -13.96 7.01 18.67
CA TRP A 133 -13.42 8.21 18.03
C TRP A 133 -12.08 7.94 17.32
N TRP A 134 -11.21 7.10 17.89
CA TRP A 134 -9.89 6.81 17.31
C TRP A 134 -9.87 5.60 16.39
N TYR A 135 -11.00 4.92 16.19
CA TYR A 135 -11.08 3.85 15.19
C TYR A 135 -11.63 4.41 13.88
N GLY A 136 -11.11 3.91 12.77
CA GLY A 136 -11.48 4.38 11.46
C GLY A 136 -10.41 5.31 10.88
N LEU A 137 -10.77 6.01 9.82
CA LEU A 137 -9.89 6.82 9.01
C LEU A 137 -10.02 8.31 9.32
N ASP A 138 -11.14 8.72 9.90
CA ASP A 138 -11.51 10.12 10.07
C ASP A 138 -10.72 10.83 11.19
N GLN A 139 -10.11 10.07 12.10
CA GLN A 139 -9.28 10.54 13.20
C GLN A 139 -8.00 9.71 13.34
N ASP A 140 -6.94 10.34 13.83
CA ASP A 140 -5.66 9.68 14.14
C ASP A 140 -5.12 10.24 15.46
N SER A 141 -4.86 9.36 16.44
CA SER A 141 -4.31 9.77 17.73
C SER A 141 -2.77 9.88 17.73
N GLY A 142 -2.13 9.41 16.66
CA GLY A 142 -0.70 9.15 16.53
C GLY A 142 -0.20 7.92 17.30
N TYR A 143 -1.10 7.21 17.99
CA TYR A 143 -0.82 6.08 18.87
C TYR A 143 -2.00 5.09 18.96
N ASP A 144 -2.70 4.87 17.84
CA ASP A 144 -3.94 4.09 17.79
C ASP A 144 -3.76 2.64 18.29
N GLU A 145 -2.54 2.09 18.13
CA GLU A 145 -2.17 0.79 18.67
C GLU A 145 -2.30 0.73 20.20
N ASN A 146 -1.98 1.84 20.88
CA ASN A 146 -2.09 1.92 22.33
C ASN A 146 -3.56 2.08 22.77
N TRP A 147 -4.38 2.79 21.99
CA TRP A 147 -5.82 2.89 22.24
C TRP A 147 -6.51 1.53 22.08
N ASP A 148 -6.19 0.76 21.04
CA ASP A 148 -6.69 -0.62 20.86
C ASP A 148 -6.28 -1.52 22.03
N VAL A 149 -5.01 -1.46 22.44
CA VAL A 149 -4.52 -2.23 23.60
C VAL A 149 -5.29 -1.89 24.87
N LEU A 150 -5.50 -0.60 25.17
CA LEU A 150 -6.25 -0.17 26.36
C LEU A 150 -7.71 -0.62 26.32
N PHE A 151 -8.39 -0.42 25.18
CA PHE A 151 -9.76 -0.88 24.98
C PHE A 151 -9.88 -2.39 25.20
N LYS A 152 -9.00 -3.19 24.58
CA LYS A 152 -8.97 -4.65 24.73
C LYS A 152 -8.60 -5.12 26.13
N VAL A 153 -7.78 -4.37 26.86
CA VAL A 153 -7.52 -4.65 28.28
C VAL A 153 -8.82 -4.52 29.08
N HIS A 154 -9.62 -3.50 28.84
CA HIS A 154 -10.93 -3.36 29.49
C HIS A 154 -11.90 -4.47 29.11
N LEU A 155 -12.00 -4.83 27.83
CA LEU A 155 -12.80 -5.99 27.41
C LEU A 155 -12.31 -7.28 28.09
N SER A 156 -11.00 -7.51 28.11
CA SER A 156 -10.40 -8.69 28.75
C SER A 156 -10.68 -8.75 30.25
N ASN A 157 -10.70 -7.60 30.93
CA ASN A 157 -11.00 -7.51 32.36
C ASN A 157 -12.44 -7.92 32.67
N ILE A 158 -13.38 -7.67 31.75
CA ILE A 158 -14.77 -8.16 31.89
C ILE A 158 -14.74 -9.68 32.03
N TYR A 159 -14.21 -10.39 31.04
CA TYR A 159 -14.16 -11.86 31.03
C TYR A 159 -13.34 -12.44 32.19
N ARG A 160 -12.15 -11.89 32.46
CA ARG A 160 -11.28 -12.36 33.55
C ARG A 160 -11.91 -12.18 34.93
N ALA A 161 -12.63 -11.08 35.17
CA ALA A 161 -13.27 -10.81 36.46
C ALA A 161 -14.36 -11.84 36.80
N ILE A 162 -15.08 -12.34 35.79
CA ILE A 162 -16.11 -13.39 35.93
C ILE A 162 -15.61 -14.79 35.56
N ASN A 163 -14.29 -14.95 35.36
CA ASN A 163 -13.63 -16.22 35.06
C ASN A 163 -14.22 -16.96 33.84
N LEU A 164 -14.52 -16.21 32.77
CA LEU A 164 -14.79 -16.73 31.43
C LEU A 164 -13.52 -16.74 30.59
N ASP A 165 -13.47 -17.65 29.62
CA ASP A 165 -12.37 -17.71 28.64
C ASP A 165 -12.40 -16.48 27.72
N LEU A 166 -11.22 -16.03 27.31
CA LEU A 166 -11.09 -14.88 26.43
C LEU A 166 -11.40 -15.27 24.97
N PRO A 167 -12.21 -14.46 24.26
CA PRO A 167 -12.25 -14.48 22.80
C PRO A 167 -10.84 -14.37 22.20
N PRO A 168 -10.57 -14.99 21.03
CA PRO A 168 -9.26 -15.00 20.38
C PRO A 168 -8.59 -13.64 20.24
N TYR A 169 -9.36 -12.64 19.81
CA TYR A 169 -8.87 -11.27 19.60
C TYR A 169 -8.48 -10.55 20.90
N LEU A 170 -8.75 -11.15 22.08
CA LEU A 170 -8.34 -10.68 23.41
C LEU A 170 -7.24 -11.55 24.04
N GLN A 171 -6.86 -12.66 23.40
CA GLN A 171 -5.84 -13.56 23.95
C GLN A 171 -4.41 -13.04 23.72
N ASP A 172 -4.23 -12.15 22.74
CA ASP A 172 -2.96 -11.46 22.49
C ASP A 172 -3.16 -9.96 22.33
N LEU A 173 -2.07 -9.20 22.47
CA LEU A 173 -2.02 -7.75 22.35
C LEU A 173 -0.92 -7.35 21.38
N TRP A 174 -0.96 -6.11 20.91
CA TRP A 174 0.11 -5.56 20.09
C TRP A 174 1.45 -5.62 20.85
N THR A 175 2.39 -6.42 20.35
CA THR A 175 3.71 -6.67 20.95
C THR A 175 4.83 -6.42 19.95
N ASN A 176 6.08 -6.31 20.42
CA ASN A 176 7.22 -6.18 19.51
C ASN A 176 7.41 -7.47 18.69
N PRO A 177 7.77 -7.35 17.40
CA PRO A 177 8.01 -8.51 16.55
C PRO A 177 9.29 -9.26 16.94
N ALA A 178 9.43 -10.48 16.44
CA ALA A 178 10.67 -11.23 16.49
C ALA A 178 11.76 -10.50 15.71
N VAL A 179 13.01 -10.62 16.18
CA VAL A 179 14.17 -10.01 15.55
C VAL A 179 14.84 -11.03 14.64
N ALA A 180 15.06 -10.67 13.38
CA ALA A 180 15.80 -11.49 12.43
C ALA A 180 17.31 -11.54 12.74
N ASP A 181 17.95 -12.68 12.51
CA ASP A 181 19.41 -12.85 12.59
C ASP A 181 19.93 -13.90 11.58
N PRO A 182 20.52 -13.47 10.43
CA PRO A 182 20.71 -12.08 10.02
C PRO A 182 19.39 -11.40 9.59
N ALA A 183 19.38 -10.07 9.59
CA ALA A 183 18.32 -9.29 8.95
C ALA A 183 18.48 -9.28 7.43
N ALA A 184 17.40 -8.97 6.69
CA ALA A 184 17.47 -8.83 5.24
C ALA A 184 18.41 -7.68 4.84
N THR A 185 19.20 -7.88 3.78
CA THR A 185 20.22 -6.92 3.33
C THR A 185 20.11 -6.54 1.85
N GLY A 186 19.30 -7.24 1.06
CA GLY A 186 19.06 -6.94 -0.34
C GLY A 186 18.13 -7.96 -1.00
N ILE A 187 17.99 -7.84 -2.31
CA ILE A 187 17.20 -8.76 -3.12
C ILE A 187 17.82 -10.17 -3.17
N VAL A 188 16.99 -11.19 -3.34
CA VAL A 188 17.40 -12.59 -3.55
C VAL A 188 16.78 -13.15 -4.82
N GLU A 189 17.44 -14.14 -5.44
CA GLU A 189 16.99 -14.80 -6.67
C GLU A 189 16.99 -16.33 -6.50
N PRO A 190 16.22 -16.90 -5.56
CA PRO A 190 16.26 -18.33 -5.30
C PRO A 190 15.69 -19.14 -6.47
N MET A 191 16.23 -20.32 -6.70
CA MET A 191 15.67 -21.34 -7.57
C MET A 191 14.70 -22.18 -6.76
N ILE A 192 13.40 -22.07 -7.05
CA ILE A 192 12.35 -22.77 -6.31
C ILE A 192 12.34 -24.26 -6.69
N ASP A 193 13.24 -25.02 -6.08
CA ASP A 193 13.48 -26.44 -6.35
C ASP A 193 13.47 -27.30 -5.07
N GLY A 194 13.41 -26.67 -3.89
CA GLY A 194 13.40 -27.35 -2.59
C GLY A 194 14.79 -27.63 -2.03
N VAL A 195 15.86 -27.09 -2.64
CA VAL A 195 17.26 -27.30 -2.26
C VAL A 195 17.94 -25.96 -2.02
N ALA A 196 18.32 -25.70 -0.77
CA ALA A 196 19.04 -24.47 -0.43
C ALA A 196 20.52 -24.51 -0.86
N LEU A 197 20.82 -23.96 -2.04
CA LEU A 197 22.16 -23.89 -2.59
C LEU A 197 23.03 -22.84 -1.87
N PRO A 198 24.37 -23.02 -1.84
CA PRO A 198 25.28 -22.03 -1.26
C PRO A 198 25.13 -20.65 -1.93
N GLY A 199 24.87 -19.62 -1.13
CA GLY A 199 24.77 -18.23 -1.59
C GLY A 199 23.46 -17.86 -2.29
N GLU A 200 22.50 -18.78 -2.35
CA GLU A 200 21.17 -18.58 -2.93
C GLU A 200 20.28 -17.65 -2.10
N TRP A 201 20.29 -17.87 -0.79
CA TRP A 201 19.52 -17.09 0.17
C TRP A 201 20.36 -15.96 0.81
N ASP A 202 21.51 -15.62 0.22
CA ASP A 202 22.35 -14.49 0.65
C ASP A 202 21.60 -13.18 0.42
N GLY A 203 21.19 -12.52 1.51
CA GLY A 203 20.36 -11.30 1.44
C GLY A 203 19.05 -11.43 2.20
N ALA A 204 18.58 -12.65 2.43
CA ALA A 204 17.36 -12.94 3.17
C ALA A 204 17.51 -12.72 4.69
N ALA A 205 16.42 -12.33 5.34
CA ALA A 205 16.28 -12.38 6.79
C ALA A 205 16.12 -13.84 7.25
N ARG A 206 16.68 -14.21 8.41
CA ARG A 206 16.44 -15.51 9.05
C ARG A 206 15.75 -15.35 10.40
N TYR A 207 14.78 -16.22 10.66
CA TYR A 207 14.12 -16.38 11.94
C TYR A 207 14.25 -17.80 12.45
N ASP A 208 14.81 -17.96 13.66
CA ASP A 208 14.93 -19.26 14.31
C ASP A 208 13.58 -19.70 14.91
N ALA A 209 13.34 -21.01 14.93
CA ALA A 209 12.16 -21.62 15.54
C ALA A 209 12.59 -22.39 16.82
N PRO A 210 12.65 -21.72 17.99
CA PRO A 210 13.26 -22.30 19.19
C PRO A 210 12.37 -23.31 19.93
N VAL A 211 11.13 -23.54 19.48
CA VAL A 211 10.14 -24.36 20.19
C VAL A 211 9.74 -25.54 19.30
N SER A 212 10.33 -26.71 19.57
CA SER A 212 10.08 -27.89 18.75
C SER A 212 8.61 -28.31 18.66
N GLY A 213 8.13 -28.55 17.43
CA GLY A 213 6.86 -29.18 17.07
C GLY A 213 6.87 -30.71 17.07
N GLY A 214 7.97 -31.32 17.53
CA GLY A 214 8.09 -32.76 17.67
C GLY A 214 8.40 -33.46 16.35
N ASN A 215 7.37 -33.98 15.68
CA ASN A 215 7.53 -34.83 14.49
C ASN A 215 7.48 -34.03 13.18
N PHE A 216 6.83 -32.86 13.17
CA PHE A 216 6.86 -31.96 12.01
C PHE A 216 7.43 -30.62 12.48
N ASP A 217 8.72 -30.65 12.76
CA ASP A 217 9.50 -29.58 13.39
C ASP A 217 9.92 -28.54 12.35
N ILE A 218 9.92 -27.28 12.75
CA ILE A 218 10.53 -26.17 12.02
C ILE A 218 11.84 -25.84 12.73
N GLU A 219 12.95 -25.81 12.02
CA GLU A 219 14.25 -25.37 12.55
C GLU A 219 14.40 -23.86 12.42
N SER A 220 14.12 -23.34 11.22
CA SER A 220 14.14 -21.91 10.93
C SER A 220 13.34 -21.61 9.67
N PHE A 221 13.06 -20.33 9.42
CA PHE A 221 12.64 -19.90 8.10
C PHE A 221 13.35 -18.63 7.68
N TYR A 222 13.43 -18.43 6.38
CA TYR A 222 14.05 -17.30 5.72
C TYR A 222 13.01 -16.52 4.94
N PHE A 223 13.18 -15.20 4.93
CA PHE A 223 12.38 -14.27 4.15
C PHE A 223 13.30 -13.46 3.25
N GLY A 224 13.07 -13.55 1.95
CA GLY A 224 13.73 -12.71 0.94
C GLY A 224 12.71 -12.08 0.00
N TYR A 225 13.18 -11.23 -0.89
CA TYR A 225 12.33 -10.54 -1.85
C TYR A 225 13.11 -10.15 -3.11
N ASP A 226 12.41 -9.91 -4.22
CA ASP A 226 12.98 -9.28 -5.44
C ASP A 226 12.17 -8.03 -5.82
N ALA A 227 11.82 -7.79 -7.09
CA ALA A 227 10.89 -6.73 -7.51
C ALA A 227 9.43 -7.22 -7.66
N SER A 228 9.19 -8.54 -7.70
CA SER A 228 7.90 -9.15 -8.04
C SER A 228 7.35 -10.12 -7.00
N ASN A 229 8.18 -10.65 -6.11
CA ASN A 229 7.83 -11.70 -5.18
C ASN A 229 8.46 -11.48 -3.80
N VAL A 230 7.76 -11.99 -2.78
CA VAL A 230 8.39 -12.44 -1.54
C VAL A 230 8.74 -13.91 -1.67
N PHE A 231 9.90 -14.27 -1.15
CA PHE A 231 10.38 -15.63 -1.11
C PHE A 231 10.44 -16.13 0.32
N PHE A 232 9.97 -17.36 0.53
CA PHE A 232 10.10 -18.06 1.79
C PHE A 232 10.86 -19.35 1.60
N ARG A 233 11.81 -19.60 2.49
CA ARG A 233 12.39 -20.92 2.69
C ARG A 233 12.09 -21.35 4.11
N VAL A 234 11.54 -22.54 4.28
CA VAL A 234 11.24 -23.13 5.58
C VAL A 234 12.08 -24.39 5.73
N ASP A 235 13.00 -24.34 6.68
CA ASP A 235 13.81 -25.50 7.08
C ASP A 235 12.95 -26.29 8.07
N ALA A 236 12.23 -27.29 7.58
CA ALA A 236 11.33 -28.13 8.35
C ALA A 236 11.51 -29.60 8.01
N THR A 237 10.87 -30.49 8.77
CA THR A 237 10.91 -31.95 8.51
C THR A 237 10.58 -32.28 7.05
N THR A 238 11.48 -33.02 6.41
CA THR A 238 11.43 -33.34 4.96
C THR A 238 10.35 -34.36 4.62
N LEU A 239 10.00 -34.50 3.34
CA LEU A 239 9.02 -35.51 2.90
C LEU A 239 9.47 -36.95 3.20
N GLU A 240 10.77 -37.24 3.08
CA GLU A 240 11.32 -38.57 3.40
C GLU A 240 11.16 -38.88 4.89
N GLU A 241 11.47 -37.91 5.76
CA GLU A 241 11.31 -38.05 7.20
C GLU A 241 9.83 -38.18 7.60
N LEU A 242 8.94 -37.37 7.00
CA LEU A 242 7.49 -37.45 7.25
C LEU A 242 6.92 -38.82 6.86
N ALA A 243 7.42 -39.45 5.79
CA ALA A 243 6.99 -40.78 5.37
C ALA A 243 7.33 -41.89 6.38
N ASP A 244 8.38 -41.68 7.19
CA ASP A 244 8.79 -42.61 8.25
C ASP A 244 8.03 -42.39 9.58
N ILE A 245 7.26 -41.30 9.68
CA ILE A 245 6.48 -40.99 10.88
C ILE A 245 5.17 -41.77 10.88
N THR A 246 5.01 -42.60 11.90
CA THR A 246 3.72 -43.25 12.20
C THR A 246 2.96 -42.36 13.17
N THR A 247 2.01 -41.58 12.65
CA THR A 247 1.09 -40.80 13.49
C THR A 247 -0.01 -41.68 14.10
N ASP A 248 -0.71 -41.19 15.11
CA ASP A 248 -1.90 -41.85 15.67
C ASP A 248 -2.97 -41.98 14.56
N ASP A 249 -3.76 -43.06 14.55
CA ASP A 249 -4.63 -43.49 13.42
C ASP A 249 -5.65 -42.42 12.91
N GLN A 250 -5.77 -41.27 13.60
CA GLN A 250 -6.74 -40.21 13.32
C GLN A 250 -6.18 -39.01 12.52
N TYR A 251 -4.90 -38.64 12.64
CA TYR A 251 -4.34 -37.47 11.93
C TYR A 251 -3.01 -37.85 11.29
N SER A 252 -2.96 -37.95 9.96
CA SER A 252 -1.81 -38.51 9.24
C SER A 252 -1.38 -37.73 8.01
N SER A 253 -2.13 -36.71 7.61
CA SER A 253 -1.75 -35.87 6.48
C SER A 253 -1.02 -34.62 6.99
N PRO A 254 0.21 -34.33 6.53
CA PRO A 254 0.91 -33.11 6.89
C PRO A 254 0.31 -31.89 6.19
N ASP A 255 0.51 -30.72 6.79
CA ASP A 255 0.21 -29.41 6.23
C ASP A 255 1.27 -28.38 6.67
N LEU A 256 1.58 -27.42 5.81
CA LEU A 256 2.50 -26.32 6.09
C LEU A 256 1.90 -25.04 5.50
N ALA A 257 1.68 -24.04 6.34
CA ALA A 257 1.07 -22.78 5.95
C ALA A 257 1.79 -21.56 6.53
N ILE A 258 1.84 -20.49 5.74
CA ILE A 258 2.38 -19.18 6.10
C ILE A 258 1.21 -18.22 6.26
N TYR A 259 1.09 -17.61 7.43
CA TYR A 259 0.02 -16.66 7.77
C TYR A 259 0.57 -15.24 7.76
N PHE A 260 -0.14 -14.33 7.10
CA PHE A 260 0.22 -12.92 6.97
C PHE A 260 -0.83 -12.06 7.66
N MET A 261 -0.37 -11.18 8.55
CA MET A 261 -1.18 -10.11 9.12
C MET A 261 -1.68 -9.21 8.00
N GLN A 262 -2.83 -8.57 8.22
CA GLN A 262 -3.27 -7.46 7.38
C GLN A 262 -2.11 -6.48 7.12
N PRO A 263 -1.73 -6.25 5.85
CA PRO A 263 -0.66 -5.31 5.48
C PRO A 263 -0.88 -3.92 6.09
N ASN A 264 0.20 -3.33 6.61
CA ASN A 264 0.23 -2.04 7.31
C ASN A 264 -0.76 -1.89 8.47
N ALA A 265 -1.31 -2.99 9.01
CA ALA A 265 -2.13 -2.89 10.21
C ALA A 265 -1.30 -2.30 11.35
N VAL A 266 -1.82 -1.24 11.96
CA VAL A 266 -1.20 -0.57 13.11
C VAL A 266 -1.73 -1.12 14.43
N ASN A 267 -2.87 -1.82 14.41
CA ASN A 267 -3.49 -2.41 15.59
C ASN A 267 -4.15 -3.77 15.27
N PHE A 268 -4.83 -4.39 16.24
CA PHE A 268 -5.49 -5.69 16.07
C PHE A 268 -7.02 -5.57 15.86
N ASN A 269 -7.53 -4.41 15.48
CA ASN A 269 -8.94 -4.14 15.21
C ASN A 269 -9.25 -4.09 13.72
N GLU A 270 -8.74 -5.08 13.00
CA GLU A 270 -8.84 -5.21 11.55
C GLU A 270 -10.05 -6.03 11.13
N ALA A 271 -10.88 -5.48 10.25
CA ALA A 271 -12.03 -6.17 9.68
C ALA A 271 -11.63 -7.36 8.81
N GLU A 272 -12.53 -8.36 8.72
CA GLU A 272 -12.33 -9.57 7.90
C GLU A 272 -11.01 -10.32 8.17
N THR A 273 -10.50 -10.30 9.41
CA THR A 273 -9.30 -11.02 9.80
C THR A 273 -9.58 -12.17 10.76
N ASN A 274 -8.74 -13.21 10.70
CA ASN A 274 -8.82 -14.39 11.54
C ASN A 274 -7.69 -14.37 12.59
N PHE A 275 -7.95 -14.93 13.76
CA PHE A 275 -6.99 -14.97 14.88
C PHE A 275 -6.52 -16.39 15.18
N ARG A 276 -7.06 -17.39 14.47
CA ARG A 276 -6.72 -18.79 14.65
C ARG A 276 -6.07 -19.41 13.42
N THR A 277 -5.17 -20.36 13.68
CA THR A 277 -4.65 -21.30 12.67
C THR A 277 -5.80 -22.12 12.06
N TYR A 278 -5.62 -22.56 10.82
CA TYR A 278 -6.66 -23.23 10.04
C TYR A 278 -7.05 -24.61 10.61
N TYR A 279 -6.07 -25.43 11.01
CA TYR A 279 -6.32 -26.80 11.47
C TYR A 279 -6.40 -26.91 12.99
N GLY A 280 -5.34 -26.53 13.73
CA GLY A 280 -5.30 -26.70 15.17
C GLY A 280 -6.04 -25.64 16.00
N ASN A 281 -6.57 -24.59 15.35
CA ASN A 281 -7.28 -23.50 16.01
C ASN A 281 -6.48 -22.80 17.13
N GLN A 282 -5.14 -22.85 17.07
CA GLN A 282 -4.26 -22.11 17.97
C GLN A 282 -4.28 -20.61 17.65
N ILE A 283 -4.02 -19.79 18.66
CA ILE A 283 -4.01 -18.33 18.51
C ILE A 283 -2.76 -17.87 17.77
N LEU A 284 -2.94 -17.19 16.64
CA LEU A 284 -1.87 -16.64 15.82
C LEU A 284 -1.16 -15.45 16.50
N GLY A 285 -1.89 -14.66 17.29
CA GLY A 285 -1.34 -13.48 17.95
C GLY A 285 -1.26 -12.23 17.06
N PHE A 286 -1.97 -12.23 15.92
CA PHE A 286 -2.20 -11.05 15.07
C PHE A 286 -3.48 -11.26 14.22
N PRO A 287 -4.09 -10.18 13.68
CA PRO A 287 -5.21 -10.27 12.74
C PRO A 287 -4.74 -10.75 11.36
N SER A 288 -4.83 -12.05 11.12
CA SER A 288 -4.38 -12.67 9.87
C SER A 288 -5.38 -12.41 8.74
N LYS A 289 -4.90 -11.85 7.62
CA LYS A 289 -5.70 -11.58 6.42
C LYS A 289 -5.48 -12.62 5.34
N TYR A 290 -4.24 -13.10 5.19
CA TYR A 290 -3.86 -14.06 4.15
C TYR A 290 -3.18 -15.29 4.75
N MET A 291 -3.41 -16.43 4.13
CA MET A 291 -2.73 -17.69 4.42
C MET A 291 -2.30 -18.33 3.09
N VAL A 292 -1.01 -18.63 2.95
CA VAL A 292 -0.47 -19.40 1.83
C VAL A 292 -0.14 -20.79 2.34
N ALA A 293 -0.83 -21.80 1.82
CA ALA A 293 -0.66 -23.21 2.22
C ALA A 293 -0.01 -24.03 1.11
N PHE A 294 0.97 -24.85 1.48
CA PHE A 294 1.62 -25.79 0.56
C PHE A 294 0.66 -26.92 0.15
N ASP A 295 0.49 -27.16 -1.15
CA ASP A 295 -0.40 -28.21 -1.65
C ASP A 295 0.34 -29.53 -1.85
N PHE A 296 0.41 -30.34 -0.78
CA PHE A 296 1.03 -31.66 -0.77
C PHE A 296 0.48 -32.63 -1.83
N ASP A 297 -0.77 -32.44 -2.30
CA ASP A 297 -1.39 -33.31 -3.30
C ASP A 297 -0.88 -33.01 -4.73
N THR A 298 -0.14 -31.91 -4.90
CA THR A 298 0.40 -31.46 -6.20
C THR A 298 1.90 -31.68 -6.36
N VAL A 299 2.57 -32.21 -5.33
CA VAL A 299 4.00 -32.50 -5.34
C VAL A 299 4.32 -33.50 -6.44
N ARG A 300 5.25 -33.13 -7.31
CA ARG A 300 5.79 -33.98 -8.37
C ARG A 300 7.01 -34.77 -7.89
N GLU A 301 7.47 -35.70 -8.72
CA GLU A 301 8.68 -36.50 -8.45
C GLU A 301 9.95 -35.65 -8.33
N ASP A 302 9.94 -34.42 -8.85
CA ASP A 302 11.02 -33.43 -8.79
C ASP A 302 10.82 -32.38 -7.68
N GLY A 303 9.92 -32.62 -6.72
CA GLY A 303 9.70 -31.75 -5.57
C GLY A 303 8.82 -30.53 -5.84
N ARG A 304 8.66 -30.11 -7.10
CA ARG A 304 7.83 -28.94 -7.46
C ARG A 304 6.35 -29.19 -7.16
N ALA A 305 5.69 -28.16 -6.64
CA ALA A 305 4.32 -28.19 -6.20
C ALA A 305 3.60 -26.85 -6.49
N LYS A 306 2.36 -26.76 -6.03
CA LYS A 306 1.59 -25.51 -5.97
C LYS A 306 1.37 -25.10 -4.53
N TRP A 307 1.16 -23.81 -4.31
CA TRP A 307 0.58 -23.31 -3.07
C TRP A 307 -0.83 -22.79 -3.33
N ASN A 308 -1.64 -22.77 -2.28
CA ASN A 308 -3.02 -22.27 -2.27
C ASN A 308 -3.11 -21.03 -1.39
N LEU A 309 -3.68 -19.94 -1.92
CA LEU A 309 -3.90 -18.70 -1.19
C LEU A 309 -5.32 -18.67 -0.65
N PHE A 310 -5.43 -18.38 0.64
CA PHE A 310 -6.69 -18.17 1.32
C PHE A 310 -6.75 -16.76 1.89
N SER A 311 -7.92 -16.14 1.76
CA SER A 311 -8.25 -14.86 2.39
C SER A 311 -9.20 -15.09 3.56
N ALA A 312 -8.95 -14.39 4.67
CA ALA A 312 -9.81 -14.39 5.83
C ALA A 312 -11.11 -13.63 5.55
N GLN A 313 -12.19 -14.03 6.22
CA GLN A 313 -13.50 -13.38 6.18
C GLN A 313 -13.98 -12.99 7.59
N GLY A 314 -13.09 -13.06 8.58
CA GLY A 314 -13.43 -12.93 9.98
C GLY A 314 -14.40 -14.00 10.47
N LYS A 315 -15.10 -13.66 11.56
CA LYS A 315 -16.08 -14.53 12.23
C LYS A 315 -17.42 -14.48 11.50
N VAL A 316 -17.83 -15.61 10.90
CA VAL A 316 -19.14 -15.78 10.28
C VAL A 316 -19.96 -16.77 11.12
N GLY A 317 -20.95 -16.23 11.86
CA GLY A 317 -21.64 -17.02 12.89
C GLY A 317 -20.74 -17.25 14.10
N ASP A 318 -20.52 -18.52 14.47
CA ASP A 318 -19.71 -18.89 15.64
C ASP A 318 -18.26 -19.27 15.29
N GLN A 319 -17.87 -19.25 14.02
CA GLN A 319 -16.56 -19.70 13.55
C GLN A 319 -15.90 -18.67 12.63
N GLU A 320 -14.57 -18.61 12.70
CA GLU A 320 -13.75 -17.91 11.71
C GLU A 320 -13.82 -18.66 10.38
N ARG A 321 -13.72 -17.91 9.28
CA ARG A 321 -13.83 -18.47 7.93
C ARG A 321 -12.65 -18.04 7.07
N TRP A 322 -12.10 -19.02 6.37
CA TRP A 322 -11.12 -18.86 5.31
C TRP A 322 -11.77 -19.19 3.96
N VAL A 323 -11.39 -18.47 2.91
CA VAL A 323 -11.86 -18.69 1.54
C VAL A 323 -10.65 -18.82 0.62
N LEU A 324 -10.60 -19.87 -0.18
CA LEU A 324 -9.60 -20.03 -1.23
C LEU A 324 -9.81 -18.93 -2.28
N SER A 325 -8.86 -18.01 -2.38
CA SER A 325 -8.89 -16.86 -3.27
C SER A 325 -7.95 -17.01 -4.47
N GLY A 326 -6.94 -17.88 -4.38
CA GLY A 326 -5.99 -18.12 -5.47
C GLY A 326 -5.18 -19.39 -5.31
N SER A 327 -4.38 -19.71 -6.32
CA SER A 327 -3.41 -20.80 -6.29
C SER A 327 -2.29 -20.49 -7.28
N SER A 328 -1.07 -20.92 -6.97
CA SER A 328 0.07 -20.72 -7.85
C SER A 328 -0.01 -21.59 -9.10
N ASN A 329 0.79 -21.20 -10.09
CA ASN A 329 1.23 -22.16 -11.10
C ASN A 329 2.10 -23.24 -10.44
N LEU A 330 2.20 -24.39 -11.11
CA LEU A 330 3.14 -25.42 -10.66
C LEU A 330 4.57 -24.86 -10.70
N GLY A 331 5.33 -25.11 -9.63
CA GLY A 331 6.66 -24.52 -9.42
C GLY A 331 6.62 -23.19 -8.67
N GLY A 332 5.44 -22.74 -8.23
CA GLY A 332 5.34 -21.62 -7.27
C GLY A 332 5.84 -21.97 -5.88
N CYS A 333 5.92 -23.26 -5.55
CA CYS A 333 6.67 -23.79 -4.43
C CYS A 333 7.33 -25.13 -4.80
N ALA A 334 8.29 -25.55 -3.98
CA ALA A 334 8.96 -26.84 -4.11
C ALA A 334 9.39 -27.37 -2.75
N VAL A 335 9.68 -28.68 -2.70
CA VAL A 335 10.21 -29.35 -1.50
C VAL A 335 11.19 -30.47 -1.88
N ASP A 336 12.36 -30.45 -1.24
CA ASP A 336 13.30 -31.57 -1.15
C ASP A 336 13.95 -31.56 0.24
N ASP A 337 15.09 -30.88 0.40
CA ASP A 337 15.75 -30.64 1.69
C ASP A 337 15.04 -29.55 2.51
N VAL A 338 14.40 -28.60 1.84
CA VAL A 338 13.68 -27.45 2.42
C VAL A 338 12.39 -27.19 1.66
N TYR A 339 11.45 -26.45 2.26
CA TYR A 339 10.25 -25.98 1.55
C TYR A 339 10.48 -24.55 1.05
N GLU A 340 10.29 -24.30 -0.24
CA GLU A 340 10.49 -22.99 -0.84
C GLU A 340 9.23 -22.47 -1.50
N PHE A 341 8.99 -21.16 -1.40
CA PHE A 341 7.84 -20.48 -1.97
C PHE A 341 8.29 -19.22 -2.70
N ALA A 342 7.74 -19.00 -3.90
CA ALA A 342 7.69 -17.72 -4.56
C ALA A 342 6.23 -17.23 -4.54
N ILE A 343 5.99 -16.13 -3.83
CA ILE A 343 4.65 -15.56 -3.64
C ILE A 343 4.69 -14.14 -4.19
N PRO A 344 3.91 -13.82 -5.24
CA PRO A 344 3.76 -12.43 -5.68
C PRO A 344 3.24 -11.60 -4.51
N TRP A 345 3.92 -10.50 -4.18
CA TRP A 345 3.49 -9.67 -3.04
C TRP A 345 2.09 -9.06 -3.24
N SER A 346 1.68 -8.83 -4.49
CA SER A 346 0.32 -8.39 -4.84
C SER A 346 -0.75 -9.38 -4.38
N ASP A 347 -0.46 -10.69 -4.42
CA ASP A 347 -1.40 -11.73 -4.03
C ASP A 347 -1.70 -11.70 -2.52
N ILE A 348 -0.80 -11.13 -1.72
CA ILE A 348 -0.93 -10.96 -0.26
C ILE A 348 -1.08 -9.48 0.15
N GLY A 349 -1.45 -8.61 -0.78
CA GLY A 349 -1.75 -7.20 -0.54
C GLY A 349 -0.55 -6.35 -0.09
N LEU A 350 0.68 -6.77 -0.43
CA LEU A 350 1.91 -6.03 -0.13
C LEU A 350 2.36 -5.18 -1.33
N ALA A 351 2.99 -4.05 -1.02
CA ALA A 351 3.63 -3.13 -1.97
C ALA A 351 4.96 -2.60 -1.38
N PRO A 352 5.84 -1.96 -2.16
CA PRO A 352 7.06 -1.34 -1.62
C PRO A 352 6.76 -0.46 -0.40
N ARG A 353 7.69 -0.45 0.56
CA ARG A 353 7.57 0.25 1.87
C ARG A 353 6.51 -0.34 2.82
N TYR A 354 5.71 -1.32 2.41
CA TYR A 354 4.73 -1.93 3.30
C TYR A 354 5.40 -2.83 4.32
N SER A 355 4.70 -3.03 5.45
CA SER A 355 5.04 -4.03 6.43
C SER A 355 3.90 -5.02 6.67
N THR A 356 4.26 -6.22 7.10
CA THR A 356 3.32 -7.22 7.62
C THR A 356 4.00 -8.08 8.67
N ARG A 357 3.20 -8.76 9.49
CA ARG A 357 3.68 -9.76 10.43
C ARG A 357 3.37 -11.16 9.94
N VAL A 358 4.31 -12.08 10.16
CA VAL A 358 4.23 -13.43 9.61
C VAL A 358 4.50 -14.50 10.66
N LYS A 359 3.80 -15.62 10.51
CA LYS A 359 4.06 -16.90 11.19
C LYS A 359 3.97 -18.06 10.21
N VAL A 360 4.85 -19.03 10.38
CA VAL A 360 4.82 -20.33 9.70
C VAL A 360 4.27 -21.36 10.66
N VAL A 361 3.36 -22.22 10.18
CA VAL A 361 2.71 -23.25 10.98
C VAL A 361 2.80 -24.58 10.25
N THR A 362 3.24 -25.61 10.96
CA THR A 362 3.12 -27.01 10.52
C THR A 362 1.97 -27.66 11.27
N SER A 363 1.17 -28.46 10.58
CA SER A 363 -0.01 -29.10 11.15
C SER A 363 -0.18 -30.54 10.65
N TRP A 364 -0.98 -31.31 11.39
CA TRP A 364 -1.47 -32.63 10.98
C TRP A 364 -2.99 -32.60 10.87
N ARG A 365 -3.52 -32.99 9.71
CA ARG A 365 -4.95 -32.94 9.38
C ARG A 365 -5.56 -34.31 9.13
N ASP A 366 -6.87 -34.41 9.32
CA ASP A 366 -7.71 -35.56 8.92
C ASP A 366 -8.43 -35.27 7.60
N SER A 367 -8.99 -34.06 7.45
CA SER A 367 -9.57 -33.57 6.20
C SER A 367 -9.13 -32.15 5.86
N LEU A 368 -9.57 -31.61 4.72
CA LEU A 368 -9.34 -30.22 4.33
C LEU A 368 -10.28 -29.22 5.04
N SER A 369 -11.11 -29.70 5.96
CA SER A 369 -12.07 -28.88 6.69
C SER A 369 -11.37 -28.02 7.75
N TYR A 370 -11.82 -26.77 7.89
CA TYR A 370 -11.37 -25.88 8.95
C TYR A 370 -11.58 -26.50 10.34
N GLY A 371 -10.55 -26.46 11.18
CA GLY A 371 -10.55 -27.04 12.53
C GLY A 371 -10.39 -28.55 12.61
N ASP A 372 -10.10 -29.24 11.49
CA ASP A 372 -10.01 -30.71 11.44
C ASP A 372 -8.55 -31.22 11.44
N GLY A 373 -7.83 -30.87 12.50
CA GLY A 373 -6.44 -31.25 12.71
C GLY A 373 -5.86 -30.71 14.02
N PHE A 374 -4.55 -30.75 14.15
CA PHE A 374 -3.80 -30.07 15.21
C PHE A 374 -2.53 -29.45 14.66
N ASP A 375 -2.09 -28.34 15.25
CA ASP A 375 -0.83 -27.70 14.87
C ASP A 375 0.32 -28.39 15.60
N ALA A 376 1.33 -28.82 14.84
CA ALA A 376 2.57 -29.37 15.35
C ALA A 376 3.45 -28.24 15.89
N GLU A 377 3.69 -27.21 15.08
CA GLU A 377 4.50 -26.05 15.44
C GLU A 377 3.93 -24.75 14.87
N MET A 378 4.20 -23.64 15.57
CA MET A 378 3.98 -22.29 15.07
C MET A 378 5.23 -21.45 15.38
N ALA A 379 5.91 -20.98 14.33
CA ALA A 379 7.16 -20.27 14.41
C ALA A 379 7.12 -18.91 13.67
N PRO A 380 7.77 -17.85 14.19
CA PRO A 380 8.37 -17.80 15.52
C PRO A 380 7.28 -17.63 16.61
N PRO A 381 7.59 -17.83 17.90
CA PRO A 381 6.60 -17.63 18.97
C PRO A 381 6.00 -16.22 18.98
N ALA A 382 6.86 -15.20 18.88
CA ALA A 382 6.46 -13.84 18.54
C ALA A 382 6.40 -13.72 17.01
N PRO A 383 5.42 -13.00 16.43
CA PRO A 383 5.34 -12.84 14.99
C PRO A 383 6.61 -12.20 14.43
N ALA A 384 7.12 -12.70 13.30
CA ALA A 384 8.17 -12.03 12.55
C ALA A 384 7.61 -10.77 11.88
N GLU A 385 8.43 -9.75 11.69
CA GLU A 385 8.04 -8.56 10.92
C GLU A 385 8.79 -8.55 9.59
N MET A 386 8.04 -8.34 8.53
CA MET A 386 8.54 -8.14 7.19
C MET A 386 8.33 -6.68 6.84
N VAL A 387 9.39 -6.03 6.41
CA VAL A 387 9.35 -4.67 5.88
C VAL A 387 9.94 -4.72 4.48
N LEU A 388 9.15 -4.31 3.50
CA LEU A 388 9.61 -4.23 2.12
C LEU A 388 10.38 -2.93 1.95
N PRO A 389 11.59 -2.96 1.37
CA PRO A 389 12.29 -1.72 1.07
C PRO A 389 11.56 -0.93 -0.02
N ASP A 390 12.01 0.31 -0.21
CA ASP A 390 11.65 1.08 -1.39
C ASP A 390 12.46 0.57 -2.59
N LEU A 391 11.78 -0.14 -3.49
CA LEU A 391 12.33 -0.62 -4.76
C LEU A 391 11.71 0.13 -5.94
N GLU A 392 11.12 1.30 -5.69
CA GLU A 392 10.36 2.00 -6.72
C GLU A 392 11.23 2.70 -7.75
N ASP A 393 11.20 2.16 -8.98
CA ASP A 393 11.60 2.88 -10.17
C ASP A 393 10.41 3.61 -10.79
N TRP A 394 10.58 4.91 -11.04
CA TRP A 394 9.51 5.78 -11.49
C TRP A 394 9.67 6.18 -12.96
N VAL A 395 8.56 6.10 -13.69
CA VAL A 395 8.40 6.54 -15.08
C VAL A 395 7.46 7.72 -15.12
N THR A 396 7.89 8.87 -15.65
CA THR A 396 7.02 10.04 -15.78
C THR A 396 6.04 9.81 -16.91
N LEU A 397 4.75 9.95 -16.65
CA LEU A 397 3.68 9.80 -17.65
C LEU A 397 3.22 11.16 -18.17
N LEU A 398 3.17 12.15 -17.29
CA LEU A 398 2.66 13.49 -17.58
C LEU A 398 3.52 14.55 -16.88
N ASP A 399 3.74 15.64 -17.60
CA ASP A 399 4.33 16.89 -17.13
C ASP A 399 3.46 18.02 -17.72
N LEU A 400 2.53 18.53 -16.90
CA LEU A 400 1.44 19.43 -17.31
C LEU A 400 1.57 20.76 -16.57
N ASN A 401 1.60 21.86 -17.33
CA ASN A 401 1.51 23.20 -16.74
C ASN A 401 0.06 23.62 -16.60
N ASP A 402 -0.27 24.16 -15.44
CA ASP A 402 -1.57 24.73 -15.14
C ASP A 402 -1.52 26.28 -15.17
N ALA A 403 -2.69 26.92 -15.27
CA ALA A 403 -2.82 28.32 -15.60
C ALA A 403 -2.62 29.24 -14.38
N VAL A 404 -1.36 29.62 -14.12
CA VAL A 404 -0.97 30.51 -13.01
C VAL A 404 -1.94 31.68 -12.73
N GLY A 405 -2.45 31.71 -11.50
CA GLY A 405 -3.27 32.78 -10.93
C GLY A 405 -4.77 32.63 -11.22
N ASP A 406 -5.23 31.43 -11.54
CA ASP A 406 -6.64 31.12 -11.79
C ASP A 406 -7.36 30.53 -10.57
N GLU A 407 -6.75 30.55 -9.37
CA GLU A 407 -7.32 30.26 -8.03
C GLU A 407 -8.50 31.17 -7.60
N THR A 408 -9.46 31.33 -8.51
CA THR A 408 -10.58 32.27 -8.49
C THR A 408 -11.93 31.54 -8.48
N GLY A 409 -11.92 30.20 -8.47
CA GLY A 409 -13.11 29.37 -8.49
C GLY A 409 -13.99 29.67 -9.72
N ASP A 410 -15.24 30.07 -9.45
CA ASP A 410 -16.21 30.48 -10.46
C ASP A 410 -15.94 31.87 -11.07
N GLY A 411 -14.88 32.55 -10.62
CA GLY A 411 -14.28 33.73 -11.24
C GLY A 411 -14.03 34.90 -10.29
N ASP A 412 -14.55 34.88 -9.06
CA ASP A 412 -14.39 35.97 -8.12
C ASP A 412 -14.20 35.56 -6.65
N TYR A 413 -13.73 34.34 -6.38
CA TYR A 413 -13.48 33.89 -5.01
C TYR A 413 -12.45 34.77 -4.28
N VAL A 414 -12.71 34.96 -2.98
CA VAL A 414 -11.93 35.85 -2.11
C VAL A 414 -11.43 35.09 -0.90
N TYR A 415 -10.16 35.31 -0.57
CA TYR A 415 -9.49 34.70 0.57
C TYR A 415 -10.16 35.04 1.92
N PRO A 416 -10.05 34.17 2.94
CA PRO A 416 -10.47 34.48 4.29
C PRO A 416 -9.67 35.65 4.90
N LEU A 417 -10.27 36.34 5.87
CA LEU A 417 -9.68 37.55 6.47
C LEU A 417 -8.60 37.25 7.54
N ALA A 418 -8.48 36.00 7.99
CA ALA A 418 -7.46 35.61 8.97
C ALA A 418 -6.06 35.76 8.39
N THR A 419 -5.12 36.15 9.26
CA THR A 419 -3.73 36.41 8.86
C THR A 419 -2.98 35.17 8.43
N ASP A 420 -3.47 33.99 8.80
CA ASP A 420 -2.93 32.68 8.47
C ASP A 420 -2.93 32.42 6.95
N PHE A 421 -3.82 33.06 6.19
CA PHE A 421 -3.91 32.96 4.74
C PHE A 421 -3.12 34.04 4.00
N ASN A 422 -2.40 34.91 4.72
CA ASN A 422 -1.60 35.95 4.07
C ASN A 422 -0.33 35.36 3.46
N THR A 423 -0.17 35.56 2.15
CA THR A 423 1.08 35.25 1.45
C THR A 423 1.85 36.51 1.07
N PRO A 424 3.14 36.42 0.71
CA PRO A 424 3.92 37.56 0.24
C PRO A 424 3.31 38.28 -0.98
N ASN A 425 2.55 37.55 -1.81
CA ASN A 425 1.97 38.05 -3.06
C ASN A 425 0.45 38.32 -2.97
N GLY A 426 -0.19 38.02 -1.84
CA GLY A 426 -1.63 38.21 -1.65
C GLY A 426 -2.51 37.17 -2.35
N GLY A 427 -1.95 36.00 -2.62
CA GLY A 427 -2.55 34.82 -3.26
C GLY A 427 -1.53 33.68 -3.40
N GLY A 428 -1.89 32.62 -4.11
CA GLY A 428 -1.04 31.50 -4.47
C GLY A 428 -1.19 30.25 -3.61
N LEU A 429 -1.99 30.28 -2.53
CA LEU A 429 -2.15 29.11 -1.65
C LEU A 429 -2.91 27.97 -2.33
N TRP A 430 -3.78 28.27 -3.30
CA TRP A 430 -4.58 27.25 -3.98
C TRP A 430 -4.30 27.18 -5.49
N ASP A 431 -3.49 28.08 -6.02
CA ASP A 431 -2.94 28.11 -7.39
C ASP A 431 -1.87 27.02 -7.58
N ALA A 432 -2.28 25.86 -8.09
CA ALA A 432 -1.34 24.88 -8.59
C ALA A 432 -0.84 25.33 -9.96
N THR A 433 0.47 25.36 -10.11
CA THR A 433 1.12 25.84 -11.35
C THR A 433 1.57 24.71 -12.25
N HIS A 434 1.66 23.49 -11.70
CA HIS A 434 2.24 22.35 -12.38
C HIS A 434 1.76 21.03 -11.77
N LEU A 435 1.52 20.03 -12.62
CA LEU A 435 1.26 18.65 -12.26
C LEU A 435 2.24 17.72 -12.97
N THR A 436 2.93 16.90 -12.19
CA THR A 436 3.67 15.73 -12.70
C THR A 436 2.94 14.47 -12.29
N VAL A 437 2.64 13.58 -13.24
CA VAL A 437 2.17 12.22 -12.94
C VAL A 437 3.23 11.23 -13.36
N ARG A 438 3.59 10.31 -12.46
CA ARG A 438 4.54 9.23 -12.72
C ARG A 438 4.01 7.92 -12.16
N GLN A 439 4.51 6.80 -12.64
CA GLN A 439 4.16 5.48 -12.12
C GLN A 439 5.40 4.64 -11.89
N SER A 440 5.32 3.76 -10.91
CA SER A 440 6.21 2.62 -10.76
C SER A 440 5.50 1.34 -11.18
N ALA A 441 6.11 0.17 -10.96
CA ALA A 441 5.41 -1.09 -11.10
C ALA A 441 4.19 -1.19 -10.13
N TRP A 442 4.19 -0.43 -9.03
CA TRP A 442 3.25 -0.63 -7.92
C TRP A 442 2.35 0.57 -7.64
N ASN A 443 2.85 1.79 -7.82
CA ASN A 443 2.13 3.00 -7.44
C ASN A 443 2.01 3.95 -8.63
N ALA A 444 0.98 4.80 -8.59
CA ALA A 444 0.92 6.05 -9.31
C ALA A 444 1.26 7.18 -8.35
N GLN A 445 1.94 8.21 -8.85
CA GLN A 445 2.26 9.39 -8.06
C GLN A 445 1.84 10.66 -8.79
N PHE A 446 1.16 11.53 -8.07
CA PHE A 446 0.70 12.84 -8.52
C PHE A 446 1.42 13.90 -7.70
N ILE A 447 2.22 14.73 -8.35
CA ILE A 447 3.04 15.77 -7.72
C ILE A 447 2.51 17.11 -8.21
N LEU A 448 1.87 17.86 -7.32
CA LEU A 448 1.36 19.19 -7.59
C LEU A 448 2.37 20.22 -7.09
N THR A 449 2.74 21.19 -7.92
CA THR A 449 3.58 22.33 -7.53
C THR A 449 2.72 23.57 -7.34
N MET A 450 2.65 24.07 -6.11
CA MET A 450 1.86 25.22 -5.73
C MET A 450 2.64 26.54 -5.95
N SER A 451 1.92 27.60 -6.27
CA SER A 451 2.45 28.96 -6.38
C SER A 451 2.99 29.46 -5.03
N GLU A 452 2.25 29.22 -3.95
CA GLU A 452 2.69 29.36 -2.55
C GLU A 452 2.20 28.22 -1.67
N MET A 453 3.01 27.86 -0.68
CA MET A 453 2.67 26.82 0.28
C MET A 453 3.26 27.14 1.65
N THR A 454 2.56 26.75 2.71
CA THR A 454 2.99 26.92 4.09
C THR A 454 2.53 25.74 4.93
N ASP A 455 3.25 25.48 6.02
CA ASP A 455 2.84 24.60 7.10
C ASP A 455 2.76 25.38 8.42
N ILE A 456 1.88 26.37 8.47
CA ILE A 456 1.73 27.27 9.63
C ILE A 456 1.01 26.59 10.79
N TRP A 457 0.20 25.57 10.52
CA TRP A 457 -0.51 24.77 11.51
C TRP A 457 0.28 23.53 11.97
N GLY A 458 1.41 23.22 11.33
CA GLY A 458 2.30 22.13 11.74
C GLY A 458 1.67 20.75 11.58
N LEU A 459 0.97 20.53 10.46
CA LEU A 459 0.23 19.31 10.20
C LEU A 459 1.15 18.20 9.69
N ALA A 460 0.81 16.94 9.98
CA ALA A 460 1.73 15.81 9.82
C ALA A 460 2.15 15.54 8.37
N ASN A 461 1.30 15.86 7.39
CA ASN A 461 1.64 15.72 5.97
C ASN A 461 2.45 16.90 5.43
N GLY A 462 2.78 17.92 6.24
CA GLY A 462 3.74 18.97 5.87
C GLY A 462 3.19 20.16 5.07
N PHE A 463 1.87 20.38 5.09
CA PHE A 463 1.22 21.56 4.50
C PHE A 463 -0.09 21.90 5.25
N SER A 464 -0.56 23.15 5.16
CA SER A 464 -1.68 23.63 5.99
C SER A 464 -2.96 24.04 5.26
N HIS A 465 -2.95 24.50 4.01
CA HIS A 465 -4.15 25.20 3.48
C HIS A 465 -4.94 24.41 2.45
N GLN A 466 -4.30 23.45 1.80
CA GLN A 466 -4.84 22.76 0.64
C GLN A 466 -5.62 21.51 1.06
N ILE A 467 -6.73 21.27 0.38
CA ILE A 467 -7.31 19.94 0.16
C ILE A 467 -7.22 19.67 -1.34
N VAL A 468 -6.74 18.49 -1.71
CA VAL A 468 -6.65 18.06 -3.11
C VAL A 468 -7.47 16.80 -3.26
N GLN A 469 -8.29 16.75 -4.30
CA GLN A 469 -9.04 15.56 -4.67
C GLN A 469 -8.76 15.16 -6.11
N ILE A 470 -8.50 13.88 -6.34
CA ILE A 470 -8.16 13.27 -7.62
C ILE A 470 -9.25 12.25 -7.95
N TYR A 471 -10.05 12.53 -8.97
CA TYR A 471 -11.08 11.64 -9.48
C TYR A 471 -10.55 10.92 -10.71
N VAL A 472 -10.68 9.61 -10.70
CA VAL A 472 -10.11 8.71 -11.70
C VAL A 472 -11.23 7.99 -12.41
N ASP A 473 -11.32 8.26 -13.70
CA ASP A 473 -12.22 7.63 -14.63
C ASP A 473 -11.44 6.57 -15.41
N GLN A 474 -11.77 5.33 -15.12
CA GLN A 474 -11.15 4.12 -15.67
C GLN A 474 -11.85 3.66 -16.96
N GLY A 475 -12.76 4.48 -17.50
CA GLY A 475 -13.52 4.23 -18.73
C GLY A 475 -14.98 3.90 -18.47
N GLU A 476 -15.60 3.21 -19.42
CA GLU A 476 -17.05 2.95 -19.41
C GLU A 476 -17.40 1.80 -18.45
N THR A 477 -17.66 2.12 -17.18
CA THR A 477 -18.16 1.16 -16.19
C THR A 477 -19.65 1.32 -15.89
N SER A 478 -20.29 0.29 -15.31
CA SER A 478 -21.69 0.38 -14.90
C SER A 478 -21.89 0.98 -13.50
N TYR A 479 -20.80 1.28 -12.79
CA TYR A 479 -20.82 1.68 -11.38
C TYR A 479 -20.07 3.00 -11.10
N GLY A 480 -19.51 3.65 -12.13
CA GLY A 480 -18.93 4.98 -12.01
C GLY A 480 -19.91 5.99 -11.40
N ARG A 481 -19.40 6.92 -10.61
CA ARG A 481 -20.17 7.95 -9.90
C ARG A 481 -19.96 9.32 -10.51
N THR A 482 -21.00 10.15 -10.46
CA THR A 482 -20.93 11.55 -10.89
C THR A 482 -20.86 12.53 -9.73
N SER A 483 -21.41 12.18 -8.57
CA SER A 483 -21.29 13.03 -7.37
C SER A 483 -19.85 13.07 -6.91
N MET A 484 -19.30 14.26 -6.70
CA MET A 484 -17.98 14.43 -6.09
C MET A 484 -18.05 14.09 -4.58
N LEU A 485 -16.89 13.91 -3.96
CA LEU A 485 -16.79 13.64 -2.53
C LEU A 485 -17.44 14.77 -1.73
N THR A 486 -18.00 14.39 -0.58
CA THR A 486 -18.68 15.29 0.35
C THR A 486 -17.85 16.56 0.60
N GLY A 487 -18.50 17.73 0.57
CA GLY A 487 -17.88 19.04 0.81
C GLY A 487 -17.39 19.77 -0.45
N ALA A 488 -17.14 19.09 -1.57
CA ALA A 488 -16.72 19.75 -2.80
C ALA A 488 -17.84 20.57 -3.48
N ASN A 489 -19.10 20.22 -3.23
CA ASN A 489 -20.32 20.86 -3.77
C ASN A 489 -20.33 20.94 -5.31
N ALA A 490 -19.93 19.84 -5.96
CA ALA A 490 -19.87 19.74 -7.41
C ALA A 490 -20.16 18.31 -7.90
N GLU A 491 -20.38 18.17 -9.21
CA GLU A 491 -20.50 16.89 -9.89
C GLU A 491 -19.49 16.81 -11.04
N VAL A 492 -19.05 15.60 -11.38
CA VAL A 492 -18.35 15.36 -12.64
C VAL A 492 -19.37 15.10 -13.75
N HIS A 493 -19.01 15.45 -14.98
CA HIS A 493 -19.85 15.20 -16.15
C HIS A 493 -20.14 13.69 -16.29
N PRO A 494 -21.33 13.26 -16.74
CA PRO A 494 -21.66 11.82 -16.84
C PRO A 494 -20.72 11.00 -17.73
N ASP A 495 -20.16 11.60 -18.78
CA ASP A 495 -19.16 10.94 -19.66
C ASP A 495 -17.77 10.81 -19.00
N TRP A 496 -17.63 11.38 -17.78
CA TRP A 496 -16.42 11.42 -16.95
C TRP A 496 -16.68 10.82 -15.55
N ALA A 497 -17.66 9.92 -15.45
CA ALA A 497 -17.98 9.26 -14.18
C ALA A 497 -16.73 8.55 -13.63
N TRP A 498 -16.47 8.70 -12.34
CA TRP A 498 -15.26 8.20 -11.71
C TRP A 498 -15.51 6.85 -11.03
N GLU A 499 -14.49 5.98 -11.05
CA GLU A 499 -14.48 4.70 -10.33
C GLU A 499 -13.75 4.81 -9.00
N VAL A 500 -12.74 5.67 -8.94
CA VAL A 500 -11.93 5.91 -7.73
C VAL A 500 -11.80 7.41 -7.50
N ALA A 501 -12.02 7.86 -6.28
CA ALA A 501 -11.76 9.24 -5.86
C ALA A 501 -10.79 9.25 -4.69
N ILE A 502 -9.67 9.94 -4.82
CA ILE A 502 -8.65 10.12 -3.76
C ILE A 502 -8.79 11.53 -3.20
N SER A 503 -8.67 11.68 -1.89
CA SER A 503 -8.67 12.95 -1.18
C SER A 503 -7.47 13.00 -0.25
N GLY A 504 -6.83 14.15 -0.13
CA GLY A 504 -5.75 14.34 0.83
C GLY A 504 -5.61 15.78 1.28
N THR A 505 -5.16 15.93 2.51
CA THR A 505 -4.96 17.22 3.18
C THR A 505 -3.67 17.20 4.01
N GLY A 506 -3.37 18.30 4.71
CA GLY A 506 -2.26 18.35 5.65
C GLY A 506 -2.39 17.37 6.83
N GLU A 507 -3.61 16.97 7.16
CA GLU A 507 -3.95 16.05 8.25
C GLU A 507 -4.09 14.60 7.73
N PRO A 508 -3.41 13.60 8.35
CA PRO A 508 -3.47 12.20 7.93
C PRO A 508 -4.89 11.61 7.95
N GLY A 509 -5.68 11.91 8.97
CA GLY A 509 -7.07 11.43 9.12
C GLY A 509 -8.08 11.98 8.10
N ALA A 510 -7.61 12.71 7.08
CA ALA A 510 -8.42 13.16 5.95
C ALA A 510 -7.91 12.63 4.60
N VAL A 511 -6.89 11.76 4.62
CA VAL A 511 -6.38 11.05 3.45
C VAL A 511 -7.18 9.78 3.23
N GLN A 512 -7.82 9.65 2.07
CA GLN A 512 -8.66 8.49 1.75
C GLN A 512 -8.84 8.30 0.25
N ALA A 513 -9.08 7.06 -0.17
CA ALA A 513 -9.64 6.71 -1.46
C ALA A 513 -11.04 6.15 -1.24
N VAL A 514 -11.96 6.51 -2.13
CA VAL A 514 -13.34 6.05 -2.14
C VAL A 514 -13.58 5.25 -3.42
N GLN A 515 -14.05 4.02 -3.26
CA GLN A 515 -14.41 3.15 -4.37
C GLN A 515 -15.86 3.40 -4.79
N ALA A 516 -16.11 3.67 -6.06
CA ALA A 516 -17.45 3.98 -6.55
C ALA A 516 -18.43 2.81 -6.41
N GLU A 517 -17.96 1.58 -6.66
CA GLU A 517 -18.78 0.36 -6.63
C GLU A 517 -19.37 0.11 -5.23
N THR A 518 -18.55 0.22 -4.18
CA THR A 518 -18.94 -0.11 -2.80
C THR A 518 -19.31 1.13 -1.99
N GLY A 519 -18.74 2.28 -2.30
CA GLY A 519 -18.77 3.48 -1.46
C GLY A 519 -17.82 3.41 -0.26
N SER A 520 -17.00 2.37 -0.14
CA SER A 520 -16.03 2.22 0.95
C SER A 520 -14.91 3.23 0.82
N ALA A 521 -14.49 3.79 1.95
CA ALA A 521 -13.31 4.65 2.06
C ALA A 521 -12.13 3.87 2.67
N SER A 522 -10.91 4.17 2.26
CA SER A 522 -9.68 3.63 2.85
C SER A 522 -8.52 4.60 2.73
N ALA A 523 -7.75 4.82 3.79
CA ALA A 523 -6.44 5.49 3.70
C ALA A 523 -5.33 4.53 3.21
N ARG A 524 -5.61 3.23 3.09
CA ARG A 524 -4.60 2.23 2.77
C ARG A 524 -4.14 2.37 1.33
N GLY A 525 -2.83 2.32 1.15
CA GLY A 525 -2.20 2.50 -0.15
C GLY A 525 -2.29 3.91 -0.69
N ILE A 526 -2.40 4.90 0.20
CA ILE A 526 -2.31 6.30 -0.14
C ILE A 526 -1.37 6.94 0.86
N ASP A 527 -0.34 7.59 0.34
CA ASP A 527 0.58 8.41 1.12
C ASP A 527 0.55 9.83 0.55
N VAL A 528 0.44 10.82 1.45
CA VAL A 528 0.36 12.23 1.08
C VAL A 528 1.40 12.99 1.87
N SER A 529 2.26 13.72 1.16
CA SER A 529 3.32 14.52 1.79
C SER A 529 3.51 15.86 1.08
N GLY A 530 3.92 16.87 1.84
CA GLY A 530 4.19 18.22 1.40
C GLY A 530 5.62 18.64 1.72
N ASP A 531 6.24 19.35 0.78
CA ASP A 531 7.53 20.03 0.96
C ASP A 531 7.34 21.53 0.73
N VAL A 532 7.31 22.30 1.82
CA VAL A 532 7.09 23.76 1.80
C VAL A 532 8.20 24.51 1.07
N ASP A 533 9.43 24.02 1.08
CA ASP A 533 10.55 24.66 0.40
C ASP A 533 10.47 24.44 -1.12
N ALA A 534 10.10 23.22 -1.55
CA ALA A 534 9.84 22.90 -2.95
C ALA A 534 8.46 23.37 -3.45
N LYS A 535 7.55 23.70 -2.52
CA LYS A 535 6.13 24.01 -2.76
C LYS A 535 5.37 22.86 -3.43
N THR A 536 5.69 21.62 -3.07
CA THR A 536 5.10 20.44 -3.71
C THR A 536 4.22 19.64 -2.76
N ILE A 537 3.07 19.19 -3.24
CA ILE A 537 2.22 18.18 -2.60
C ILE A 537 2.30 16.91 -3.43
N THR A 538 2.65 15.79 -2.81
CA THR A 538 2.86 14.49 -3.46
C THR A 538 1.86 13.47 -2.92
N PHE A 539 1.05 12.93 -3.81
CA PHE A 539 0.18 11.77 -3.57
C PHE A 539 0.82 10.53 -4.17
N THR A 540 1.12 9.53 -3.36
CA THR A 540 1.55 8.19 -3.81
C THR A 540 0.41 7.21 -3.58
N VAL A 541 -0.12 6.61 -4.65
CA VAL A 541 -1.33 5.80 -4.62
C VAL A 541 -1.05 4.42 -5.20
N SER A 542 -1.37 3.36 -4.44
CA SER A 542 -1.23 1.98 -4.87
C SER A 542 -2.12 1.66 -6.06
N LYS A 543 -1.58 0.92 -7.03
CA LYS A 543 -2.31 0.39 -8.19
C LYS A 543 -3.42 -0.59 -7.79
N ASP A 544 -3.37 -1.17 -6.59
CA ASP A 544 -4.49 -1.94 -6.02
C ASP A 544 -5.69 -1.05 -5.66
N VAL A 545 -5.44 0.24 -5.45
CA VAL A 545 -6.46 1.24 -5.11
C VAL A 545 -6.93 1.97 -6.38
N ILE A 546 -5.99 2.49 -7.17
CA ILE A 546 -6.27 3.36 -8.33
C ILE A 546 -6.45 2.60 -9.65
N GLY A 547 -6.09 1.33 -9.70
CA GLY A 547 -6.01 0.53 -10.93
C GLY A 547 -4.63 0.56 -11.57
N SER A 548 -4.34 -0.41 -12.45
CA SER A 548 -2.99 -0.59 -13.01
C SER A 548 -2.74 0.14 -14.33
N ASP A 549 -3.78 0.63 -15.00
CA ASP A 549 -3.71 1.20 -16.36
C ASP A 549 -3.68 2.74 -16.38
N ILE A 550 -2.82 3.30 -15.52
CA ILE A 550 -2.65 4.75 -15.29
C ILE A 550 -2.58 5.57 -16.59
N PRO A 551 -1.82 5.17 -17.63
CA PRO A 551 -1.70 5.96 -18.85
C PRO A 551 -2.98 6.02 -19.70
N ASN A 552 -3.98 5.17 -19.45
CA ASN A 552 -5.23 5.12 -20.21
C ASN A 552 -6.44 5.66 -19.43
N TYR A 553 -6.23 6.13 -18.20
CA TYR A 553 -7.28 6.75 -17.39
C TYR A 553 -7.44 8.23 -17.70
N ARG A 554 -8.59 8.76 -17.32
CA ARG A 554 -8.93 10.19 -17.37
C ARG A 554 -8.99 10.74 -15.94
N TYR A 555 -8.58 11.99 -15.76
CA TYR A 555 -8.39 12.57 -14.43
C TYR A 555 -9.10 13.91 -14.30
N ILE A 556 -9.77 14.11 -13.18
CA ILE A 556 -10.26 15.41 -12.72
C ILE A 556 -9.58 15.68 -11.38
N ILE A 557 -8.73 16.70 -11.33
CA ILE A 557 -7.98 17.04 -10.12
C ILE A 557 -8.41 18.44 -9.69
N VAL A 558 -8.91 18.53 -8.46
CA VAL A 558 -9.45 19.77 -7.89
C VAL A 558 -8.76 20.11 -6.60
N ILE A 559 -8.61 21.41 -6.36
CA ILE A 559 -7.94 21.97 -5.20
C ILE A 559 -8.89 22.94 -4.51
N GLY A 560 -8.89 22.90 -3.19
CA GLY A 560 -9.62 23.86 -2.38
C GLY A 560 -8.96 24.11 -1.04
N SER A 561 -9.74 24.75 -0.20
CA SER A 561 -9.29 25.21 1.11
C SER A 561 -9.72 24.24 2.19
N GLN A 562 -8.77 23.63 2.90
CA GLN A 562 -9.10 22.62 3.91
C GLN A 562 -9.58 23.23 5.23
N ASP A 563 -10.61 22.66 5.84
CA ASP A 563 -11.06 22.97 7.20
C ASP A 563 -11.25 21.68 7.98
N GLY A 564 -10.47 21.46 9.04
CA GLY A 564 -10.55 20.25 9.87
C GLY A 564 -11.93 19.98 10.48
N PHE A 565 -12.78 21.02 10.56
CA PHE A 565 -14.16 20.97 11.07
C PHE A 565 -15.23 21.14 9.99
N GLY A 566 -14.82 21.40 8.76
CA GLY A 566 -15.73 21.61 7.63
C GLY A 566 -16.29 20.30 7.09
N THR A 567 -17.43 20.40 6.39
CA THR A 567 -18.07 19.24 5.76
C THR A 567 -17.11 18.61 4.76
N GLY A 568 -16.79 17.33 4.95
CA GLY A 568 -15.80 16.63 4.11
C GLY A 568 -14.39 17.23 4.14
N LYS A 569 -14.06 17.99 5.19
CA LYS A 569 -12.82 18.74 5.38
C LYS A 569 -12.65 19.94 4.44
N TRP A 570 -13.72 20.41 3.81
CA TRP A 570 -13.73 21.61 2.97
C TRP A 570 -14.14 22.84 3.78
N ARG A 571 -13.45 23.95 3.52
CA ARG A 571 -13.86 25.28 3.99
C ARG A 571 -14.88 25.86 3.03
N ASP A 572 -15.99 26.32 3.58
CA ASP A 572 -17.07 26.89 2.78
C ASP A 572 -16.67 28.21 2.10
N VAL A 573 -17.21 28.40 0.89
CA VAL A 573 -17.22 29.66 0.15
C VAL A 573 -18.56 30.34 0.37
N MET A 574 -18.55 31.49 1.03
CA MET A 574 -19.77 32.25 1.34
C MET A 574 -19.96 33.40 0.35
N GLU A 575 -21.13 34.05 0.35
CA GLU A 575 -21.35 35.29 -0.44
C GLU A 575 -20.31 36.38 -0.09
N GLU A 576 -19.95 36.53 1.18
CA GLU A 576 -18.98 37.51 1.65
C GLU A 576 -17.90 36.81 2.50
N PRO A 577 -16.61 37.19 2.36
CA PRO A 577 -15.53 36.53 3.11
C PRO A 577 -15.64 36.85 4.60
N ALA A 578 -15.38 35.85 5.44
CA ALA A 578 -15.30 36.01 6.89
C ALA A 578 -13.88 35.75 7.38
N THR A 579 -13.68 35.72 8.70
CA THR A 579 -12.36 35.44 9.30
C THR A 579 -11.78 34.11 8.80
N TRP A 580 -12.61 33.07 8.68
CA TRP A 580 -12.16 31.70 8.39
C TRP A 580 -12.88 31.05 7.22
N THR A 581 -13.74 31.76 6.49
CA THR A 581 -14.45 31.25 5.30
C THR A 581 -14.11 32.12 4.10
N LEU A 582 -14.14 31.52 2.91
CA LEU A 582 -13.94 32.26 1.67
C LEU A 582 -15.18 33.12 1.35
N GLY A 583 -15.02 34.04 0.41
CA GLY A 583 -16.08 34.90 -0.13
C GLY A 583 -16.24 34.74 -1.65
N GLY A 584 -17.32 35.29 -2.22
CA GLY A 584 -17.59 35.26 -3.66
C GLY A 584 -18.62 34.21 -4.10
N GLY A 585 -18.98 33.28 -3.21
CA GLY A 585 -19.93 32.21 -3.49
C GLY A 585 -21.40 32.62 -3.36
N ALA A 586 -22.25 31.65 -3.09
CA ALA A 586 -23.68 31.85 -2.89
C ALA A 586 -24.12 31.52 -1.46
N ASN A 587 -25.38 31.81 -1.15
CA ASN A 587 -25.99 31.29 0.07
C ASN A 587 -26.71 29.97 -0.26
N PRO A 588 -26.89 29.07 0.73
CA PRO A 588 -27.62 27.83 0.53
C PRO A 588 -29.04 28.10 0.01
N ALA A 589 -29.55 27.16 -0.79
CA ALA A 589 -30.89 27.25 -1.35
C ALA A 589 -31.94 27.42 -0.23
N PRO A 590 -32.79 28.46 -0.24
CA PRO A 590 -33.66 28.78 0.90
C PRO A 590 -34.71 27.74 1.27
N ASP A 591 -34.99 26.79 0.36
CA ASP A 591 -36.06 25.80 0.50
C ASP A 591 -35.60 24.43 1.01
N ASP A 592 -34.34 24.03 0.80
CA ASP A 592 -33.75 22.80 1.35
C ASP A 592 -32.51 23.03 2.23
N GLY A 593 -31.90 24.22 2.15
CA GLY A 593 -30.71 24.59 2.91
C GLY A 593 -29.41 23.99 2.37
N ILE A 594 -29.37 23.57 1.11
CA ILE A 594 -28.18 22.96 0.47
C ILE A 594 -27.35 24.02 -0.26
N ASP A 595 -26.03 23.97 -0.09
CA ASP A 595 -25.06 24.77 -0.84
C ASP A 595 -24.81 24.13 -2.21
N TYR A 596 -25.05 24.90 -3.28
CA TYR A 596 -24.89 24.44 -4.68
C TYR A 596 -23.69 25.07 -5.39
N ASP A 597 -23.12 26.12 -4.82
CA ASP A 597 -21.85 26.69 -5.27
C ASP A 597 -20.68 25.79 -4.84
N PRO A 598 -19.69 25.60 -5.73
CA PRO A 598 -18.59 24.69 -5.47
C PRO A 598 -17.63 25.27 -4.42
N ASN A 599 -17.09 24.43 -3.54
CA ASN A 599 -15.98 24.84 -2.66
C ASN A 599 -14.61 24.74 -3.35
N ILE A 600 -14.59 24.42 -4.64
CA ILE A 600 -13.41 24.22 -5.48
C ILE A 600 -12.85 25.57 -5.92
N ILE A 601 -11.57 25.80 -5.66
CA ILE A 601 -10.88 27.07 -5.94
C ILE A 601 -10.09 27.00 -7.24
N ASP A 602 -9.52 25.82 -7.53
CA ASP A 602 -8.63 25.55 -8.67
C ASP A 602 -8.87 24.11 -9.18
N VAL A 603 -8.70 23.90 -10.48
CA VAL A 603 -8.88 22.66 -11.24
C VAL A 603 -7.72 22.51 -12.21
N ILE A 604 -6.97 21.40 -12.11
CA ILE A 604 -5.87 21.14 -13.05
C ILE A 604 -6.41 20.86 -14.46
N LEU A 605 -6.01 21.67 -15.44
CA LEU A 605 -6.47 21.58 -16.82
C LEU A 605 -5.34 21.78 -17.85
N ASP A 606 -5.46 21.10 -19.00
CA ASP A 606 -4.72 21.47 -20.20
C ASP A 606 -5.45 22.60 -20.95
N GLY A 607 -5.23 23.84 -20.50
CA GLY A 607 -5.74 25.06 -21.14
C GLY A 607 -6.77 25.85 -20.32
N GLU A 608 -7.66 26.58 -21.00
CA GLU A 608 -8.69 27.42 -20.34
C GLU A 608 -10.00 26.63 -20.15
N GLY A 609 -10.78 26.94 -19.11
CA GLY A 609 -12.13 26.37 -18.95
C GLY A 609 -12.70 26.37 -17.54
N GLN A 610 -11.85 26.44 -16.52
CA GLN A 610 -12.22 26.35 -15.11
C GLN A 610 -13.40 27.24 -14.73
N THR A 611 -13.29 28.56 -14.92
CA THR A 611 -14.34 29.53 -14.54
C THR A 611 -15.69 29.18 -15.16
N ALA A 612 -15.70 28.71 -16.41
CA ALA A 612 -16.95 28.35 -17.10
C ALA A 612 -17.59 27.08 -16.52
N MET A 613 -16.79 26.12 -16.05
CA MET A 613 -17.28 24.91 -15.37
C MET A 613 -17.78 25.25 -13.97
N LEU A 614 -16.96 25.95 -13.17
CA LEU A 614 -17.29 26.25 -11.77
C LEU A 614 -18.45 27.24 -11.64
N SER A 615 -18.69 28.12 -12.61
CA SER A 615 -19.87 29.01 -12.64
C SER A 615 -21.14 28.36 -13.22
N SER A 616 -21.14 27.07 -13.55
CA SER A 616 -22.28 26.39 -14.20
C SER A 616 -23.39 25.96 -13.24
N TYR A 617 -23.21 26.15 -11.92
CA TYR A 617 -24.20 25.80 -10.91
C TYR A 617 -25.44 26.71 -10.95
N ASP A 618 -26.56 26.24 -10.38
CA ASP A 618 -27.79 27.02 -10.24
C ASP A 618 -28.47 26.71 -8.90
N VAL A 619 -28.27 27.61 -7.93
CA VAL A 619 -28.88 27.52 -6.59
C VAL A 619 -30.41 27.48 -6.66
N ALA A 620 -31.02 28.27 -7.55
CA ALA A 620 -32.48 28.31 -7.68
C ALA A 620 -33.04 27.08 -8.41
N GLY A 621 -32.22 26.48 -9.28
CA GLY A 621 -32.51 25.27 -10.03
C GLY A 621 -32.10 23.98 -9.32
N HIS A 622 -31.48 24.06 -8.15
CA HIS A 622 -30.94 22.92 -7.39
C HIS A 622 -29.93 22.09 -8.21
N ALA A 623 -29.02 22.76 -8.91
CA ALA A 623 -28.03 22.12 -9.77
C ALA A 623 -26.60 22.49 -9.36
N TYR A 624 -25.74 21.48 -9.24
CA TYR A 624 -24.31 21.64 -8.99
C TYR A 624 -23.53 22.01 -10.25
N ALA A 625 -22.33 22.57 -10.08
CA ALA A 625 -21.37 22.73 -11.16
C ALA A 625 -20.96 21.36 -11.73
N GLN A 626 -20.74 21.28 -13.06
CA GLN A 626 -20.31 20.05 -13.74
C GLN A 626 -18.89 20.18 -14.28
N LEU A 627 -18.00 19.31 -13.83
CA LEU A 627 -16.58 19.34 -14.19
C LEU A 627 -16.20 18.22 -15.17
N THR A 628 -15.24 18.55 -16.03
CA THR A 628 -14.42 17.61 -16.79
C THR A 628 -12.95 17.87 -16.47
N GLY A 629 -12.05 17.03 -16.94
CA GLY A 629 -10.61 17.18 -16.67
C GLY A 629 -9.79 16.94 -17.92
N PHE A 630 -8.72 16.17 -17.79
CA PHE A 630 -7.80 15.85 -18.89
C PHE A 630 -7.68 14.34 -19.12
N GLU A 631 -7.36 14.00 -20.37
CA GLU A 631 -6.99 12.64 -20.77
C GLU A 631 -5.45 12.54 -20.78
N MET A 632 -4.91 11.39 -20.41
CA MET A 632 -3.46 11.17 -20.48
C MET A 632 -2.97 11.19 -21.94
N PRO A 633 -1.91 11.97 -22.26
CA PRO A 633 -1.30 11.95 -23.59
C PRO A 633 -0.50 10.65 -23.81
N GLU A 634 -0.06 10.40 -25.04
CA GLU A 634 0.88 9.31 -25.32
C GLU A 634 2.17 9.48 -24.50
N VAL A 635 2.63 8.40 -23.86
CA VAL A 635 3.80 8.40 -22.96
C VAL A 635 5.07 8.72 -23.77
N PRO A 636 5.82 9.78 -23.42
CA PRO A 636 7.03 10.16 -24.14
C PRO A 636 8.17 9.14 -23.92
N GLN A 637 9.10 9.07 -24.88
CA GLN A 637 10.30 8.24 -24.77
C GLN A 637 11.14 8.68 -23.56
N GLN A 638 11.53 7.73 -22.72
CA GLN A 638 12.30 7.94 -21.49
C GLN A 638 13.19 6.73 -21.23
N ILE A 639 14.29 6.95 -20.49
CA ILE A 639 15.13 5.89 -19.91
C ILE A 639 14.86 5.84 -18.40
N PHE A 640 14.59 4.65 -17.87
CA PHE A 640 14.34 4.42 -16.44
C PHE A 640 14.94 3.09 -15.97
N GLY A 641 15.00 2.88 -14.65
CA GLY A 641 15.59 1.67 -14.06
C GLY A 641 17.06 1.47 -14.42
N ALA A 642 17.79 2.55 -14.73
CA ALA A 642 19.18 2.45 -15.14
C ALA A 642 20.07 2.09 -13.95
N SER A 643 20.72 0.93 -13.99
CA SER A 643 21.55 0.40 -12.91
C SER A 643 22.91 -0.10 -13.41
N VAL A 644 23.83 -0.24 -12.46
CA VAL A 644 25.10 -0.95 -12.66
C VAL A 644 25.00 -2.25 -11.86
N ASP A 645 24.70 -3.35 -12.53
CA ASP A 645 24.39 -4.62 -11.85
C ASP A 645 25.66 -5.27 -11.31
N THR A 646 26.65 -5.50 -12.18
CA THR A 646 27.90 -6.14 -11.80
C THR A 646 29.08 -5.26 -12.16
N VAL A 647 30.01 -5.06 -11.21
CA VAL A 647 31.27 -4.34 -11.44
C VAL A 647 32.45 -5.21 -11.04
N THR A 648 33.35 -5.45 -11.99
CA THR A 648 34.57 -6.20 -11.75
C THR A 648 35.78 -5.26 -11.71
N SER A 649 36.98 -5.81 -11.73
CA SER A 649 38.20 -5.02 -11.93
C SER A 649 38.40 -4.51 -13.36
N ALA A 650 37.69 -5.06 -14.35
CA ALA A 650 37.94 -4.78 -15.78
C ALA A 650 36.69 -4.63 -16.65
N SER A 651 35.50 -4.79 -16.07
CA SER A 651 34.22 -4.72 -16.75
C SER A 651 33.12 -4.20 -15.84
N ALA A 652 32.01 -3.79 -16.45
CA ALA A 652 30.77 -3.47 -15.75
C ALA A 652 29.57 -3.86 -16.63
N VAL A 653 28.52 -4.39 -16.03
CA VAL A 653 27.24 -4.67 -16.70
C VAL A 653 26.26 -3.56 -16.32
N LEU A 654 25.64 -2.94 -17.32
CA LEU A 654 24.62 -1.91 -17.14
C LEU A 654 23.29 -2.44 -17.69
N THR A 655 22.19 -2.13 -17.01
CA THR A 655 20.82 -2.41 -17.48
C THR A 655 19.94 -1.18 -17.33
N TRP A 656 18.91 -1.05 -18.18
CA TRP A 656 17.91 0.02 -18.16
C TRP A 656 16.72 -0.37 -19.03
N SER A 657 15.59 0.33 -18.86
CA SER A 657 14.42 0.18 -19.71
C SER A 657 14.02 1.52 -20.37
N THR A 658 13.24 1.44 -21.44
CA THR A 658 12.67 2.58 -22.16
C THR A 658 11.17 2.44 -22.34
N THR A 659 10.46 3.58 -22.33
CA THR A 659 8.98 3.62 -22.45
C THR A 659 8.50 3.30 -23.87
N VAL A 660 9.33 3.55 -24.88
CA VAL A 660 9.10 3.23 -26.29
C VAL A 660 10.23 2.33 -26.77
N ALA A 661 9.87 1.31 -27.57
CA ALA A 661 10.83 0.37 -28.13
C ALA A 661 11.77 1.05 -29.15
N GLU A 662 13.04 1.21 -28.80
CA GLU A 662 14.06 1.83 -29.66
C GLU A 662 15.47 1.37 -29.26
N ALA A 663 16.48 1.53 -30.12
CA ALA A 663 17.88 1.29 -29.76
C ALA A 663 18.42 2.46 -28.93
N THR A 664 19.28 2.17 -27.96
CA THR A 664 19.92 3.18 -27.10
C THR A 664 21.43 3.14 -27.21
N ALA A 665 22.11 4.27 -26.99
CA ALA A 665 23.56 4.40 -27.09
C ALA A 665 24.19 4.63 -25.72
N VAL A 666 25.30 3.95 -25.46
CA VAL A 666 26.10 4.09 -24.23
C VAL A 666 27.51 4.56 -24.55
N GLU A 667 27.94 5.66 -23.94
CA GLU A 667 29.33 6.15 -23.97
C GLU A 667 29.92 6.19 -22.56
N VAL A 668 31.13 5.65 -22.38
CA VAL A 668 31.77 5.55 -21.06
C VAL A 668 33.05 6.38 -21.04
N VAL A 669 33.18 7.22 -20.02
CA VAL A 669 34.35 8.10 -19.82
C VAL A 669 34.85 8.05 -18.38
N LEU A 670 36.06 8.55 -18.13
CA LEU A 670 36.57 8.68 -16.76
C LEU A 670 35.79 9.75 -16.00
N THR A 671 35.66 9.58 -14.68
CA THR A 671 35.01 10.58 -13.84
C THR A 671 35.67 11.96 -14.00
N GLY A 672 34.87 12.95 -14.42
CA GLY A 672 35.32 14.32 -14.70
C GLY A 672 35.61 14.64 -16.16
N GLU A 673 35.54 13.65 -17.06
CA GLU A 673 35.58 13.84 -18.50
C GLU A 673 34.16 14.04 -19.08
N GLN A 674 34.08 14.44 -20.35
CA GLN A 674 32.82 14.66 -21.07
C GLN A 674 32.74 13.70 -22.27
N PRO A 675 31.54 13.20 -22.61
CA PRO A 675 31.33 12.31 -23.74
C PRO A 675 31.70 13.04 -25.05
N THR A 676 32.20 12.29 -26.01
CA THR A 676 32.60 12.82 -27.33
C THR A 676 31.49 12.72 -28.36
N GLN A 677 30.43 11.94 -28.09
CA GLN A 677 29.28 11.69 -28.96
C GLN A 677 29.69 11.29 -30.39
N SER A 678 30.76 10.52 -30.51
CA SER A 678 31.23 10.01 -31.80
C SER A 678 30.75 8.56 -31.98
N GLU A 679 30.31 8.18 -33.18
CA GLU A 679 29.87 6.80 -33.47
C GLU A 679 30.91 5.73 -33.09
N GLY A 680 32.19 6.08 -32.99
CA GLY A 680 33.26 5.14 -32.62
C GLY A 680 33.51 4.99 -31.12
N SER A 681 32.91 5.84 -30.27
CA SER A 681 33.01 5.77 -28.80
C SER A 681 31.74 5.26 -28.13
N GLN A 682 30.65 5.11 -28.89
CA GLN A 682 29.35 4.63 -28.41
C GLN A 682 29.15 3.15 -28.70
N THR A 683 28.56 2.45 -27.74
CA THR A 683 28.01 1.10 -27.91
C THR A 683 26.49 1.20 -28.02
N TRP A 684 25.91 0.61 -29.05
CA TRP A 684 24.46 0.65 -29.28
C TRP A 684 23.80 -0.68 -28.92
N THR A 685 22.63 -0.62 -28.30
CA THR A 685 21.79 -1.80 -28.06
C THR A 685 20.93 -2.13 -29.27
N VAL A 686 20.27 -3.29 -29.23
CA VAL A 686 19.20 -3.61 -30.17
C VAL A 686 17.94 -2.81 -29.84
N SER A 687 17.05 -2.62 -30.82
CA SER A 687 15.77 -1.97 -30.56
C SER A 687 14.91 -2.80 -29.62
N GLY A 688 14.45 -2.18 -28.53
CA GLY A 688 13.64 -2.85 -27.51
C GLY A 688 13.24 -1.88 -26.40
N THR A 689 12.46 -2.36 -25.44
CA THR A 689 12.12 -1.63 -24.21
C THR A 689 13.05 -1.98 -23.06
N ASP A 690 13.80 -3.08 -23.15
CA ASP A 690 14.71 -3.53 -22.11
C ASP A 690 16.11 -3.64 -22.72
N HIS A 691 17.09 -3.11 -21.99
CA HIS A 691 18.43 -2.90 -22.50
C HIS A 691 19.47 -3.39 -21.51
N ALA A 692 20.55 -3.95 -22.03
CA ALA A 692 21.72 -4.33 -21.28
C ALA A 692 22.99 -4.09 -22.11
N VAL A 693 24.09 -3.71 -21.45
CA VAL A 693 25.42 -3.65 -22.08
C VAL A 693 26.51 -4.09 -21.12
N THR A 694 27.42 -4.93 -21.61
CA THR A 694 28.66 -5.29 -20.89
C THR A 694 29.81 -4.40 -21.38
N LEU A 695 30.25 -3.50 -20.52
CA LEU A 695 31.44 -2.68 -20.72
C LEU A 695 32.68 -3.51 -20.42
N THR A 696 33.67 -3.49 -21.30
CA THR A 696 34.91 -4.27 -21.14
C THR A 696 36.15 -3.39 -21.35
N GLY A 697 37.30 -3.87 -20.89
CA GLY A 697 38.58 -3.16 -21.08
C GLY A 697 38.80 -1.99 -20.12
N LEU A 698 38.10 -1.98 -18.99
CA LEU A 698 38.23 -0.95 -17.96
C LEU A 698 39.50 -1.17 -17.12
N GLU A 699 40.09 -0.08 -16.64
CA GLU A 699 41.19 -0.12 -15.67
C GLU A 699 40.67 -0.40 -14.24
N ALA A 700 41.38 -1.22 -13.46
CA ALA A 700 41.03 -1.56 -12.09
C ALA A 700 41.14 -0.36 -11.13
N ASN A 701 40.32 -0.35 -10.08
CA ASN A 701 40.28 0.74 -9.07
C ASN A 701 40.14 2.14 -9.70
N THR A 702 39.29 2.24 -10.74
CA THR A 702 39.10 3.46 -11.54
C THR A 702 37.62 3.80 -11.61
N SER A 703 37.30 5.09 -11.45
CA SER A 703 35.92 5.58 -11.49
C SER A 703 35.55 6.05 -12.91
N TYR A 704 34.38 5.61 -13.37
CA TYR A 704 33.82 5.91 -14.67
C TYR A 704 32.44 6.55 -14.55
N VAL A 705 32.00 7.18 -15.63
CA VAL A 705 30.63 7.62 -15.85
C VAL A 705 30.18 7.09 -17.21
N ALA A 706 29.09 6.33 -17.22
CA ALA A 706 28.39 5.90 -18.43
C ALA A 706 27.25 6.86 -18.73
N TYR A 707 27.17 7.32 -19.98
CA TYR A 707 26.11 8.18 -20.52
C TYR A 707 25.24 7.31 -21.41
N ILE A 708 23.99 7.07 -21.00
CA ILE A 708 22.99 6.30 -21.72
C ILE A 708 22.05 7.28 -22.42
N SER A 709 21.89 7.15 -23.72
CA SER A 709 21.11 8.06 -24.56
C SER A 709 20.05 7.28 -25.35
N ALA A 710 18.82 7.79 -25.35
CA ALA A 710 17.74 7.35 -26.21
C ALA A 710 17.30 8.53 -27.09
N ASN A 711 16.62 8.27 -28.20
CA ASN A 711 16.20 9.34 -29.09
C ASN A 711 15.25 10.30 -28.38
N GLU A 712 15.47 11.59 -28.56
CA GLU A 712 14.65 12.67 -27.97
C GLU A 712 14.63 12.72 -26.42
N THR A 713 15.57 12.06 -25.73
CA THR A 713 15.71 12.11 -24.26
C THR A 713 17.00 12.79 -23.82
N GLU A 714 17.05 13.24 -22.56
CA GLU A 714 18.32 13.56 -21.90
C GLU A 714 19.11 12.27 -21.59
N ASP A 715 20.44 12.40 -21.48
CA ASP A 715 21.31 11.28 -21.14
C ASP A 715 21.13 10.89 -19.66
N VAL A 716 21.02 9.59 -19.38
CA VAL A 716 21.09 9.05 -18.01
C VAL A 716 22.53 8.72 -17.67
N LEU A 717 23.00 9.22 -16.52
CA LEU A 717 24.39 9.07 -16.07
C LEU A 717 24.51 8.03 -14.97
N LEU A 718 25.29 6.97 -15.22
CA LEU A 718 25.64 5.97 -14.20
C LEU A 718 27.11 6.09 -13.81
N SER A 719 27.37 6.33 -12.53
CA SER A 719 28.73 6.38 -11.99
C SER A 719 29.08 5.07 -11.29
N PHE A 720 30.24 4.52 -11.58
CA PHE A 720 30.72 3.31 -10.92
C PHE A 720 32.24 3.30 -10.79
N THR A 721 32.76 2.50 -9.85
CA THR A 721 34.21 2.33 -9.64
C THR A 721 34.56 0.87 -9.73
N THR A 722 35.47 0.53 -10.63
CA THR A 722 35.95 -0.84 -10.79
C THR A 722 36.65 -1.34 -9.54
N SER A 723 36.49 -2.62 -9.22
CA SER A 723 37.13 -3.25 -8.07
C SER A 723 38.66 -3.22 -8.20
N ASN A 724 39.36 -3.24 -7.06
CA ASN A 724 40.81 -3.47 -7.03
C ASN A 724 41.17 -4.98 -6.96
N VAL A 725 40.18 -5.84 -6.76
CA VAL A 725 40.34 -7.30 -6.72
C VAL A 725 40.03 -7.85 -8.10
N VAL A 726 41.02 -8.52 -8.69
CA VAL A 726 40.84 -9.20 -9.98
C VAL A 726 40.17 -10.55 -9.74
N ASP A 727 39.02 -10.74 -10.35
CA ASP A 727 38.36 -12.04 -10.37
C ASP A 727 38.95 -12.93 -11.45
N ASN A 728 39.31 -14.15 -11.07
CA ASN A 728 39.80 -15.19 -11.96
C ASN A 728 39.08 -16.53 -11.72
N THR A 729 38.04 -16.51 -10.89
CA THR A 729 37.28 -17.71 -10.52
C THR A 729 36.05 -17.73 -11.43
N PRO A 730 35.83 -18.81 -12.19
CA PRO A 730 34.60 -18.91 -12.97
C PRO A 730 33.42 -19.25 -12.04
N PRO A 731 32.17 -18.93 -12.45
CA PRO A 731 30.99 -19.26 -11.67
C PRO A 731 30.85 -20.78 -11.53
N ASP A 732 30.46 -21.27 -10.36
CA ASP A 732 30.07 -22.67 -10.21
C ASP A 732 28.69 -22.86 -10.85
N VAL A 733 28.55 -23.84 -11.76
CA VAL A 733 27.25 -24.22 -12.35
C VAL A 733 26.64 -25.33 -11.51
N LEU A 734 25.60 -24.97 -10.76
CA LEU A 734 24.92 -25.81 -9.77
C LEU A 734 23.54 -26.22 -10.28
N ASN A 735 23.10 -27.38 -9.79
CA ASN A 735 21.77 -27.97 -10.03
C ASN A 735 21.24 -27.92 -11.48
N LEU A 736 22.12 -28.22 -12.46
CA LEU A 736 21.73 -28.31 -13.86
C LEU A 736 20.75 -29.47 -14.10
N ALA A 737 19.52 -29.13 -14.52
CA ALA A 737 18.46 -30.08 -14.83
C ALA A 737 17.86 -29.88 -16.23
N ALA A 738 17.20 -30.92 -16.74
CA ALA A 738 16.47 -30.92 -18.01
C ALA A 738 15.11 -31.61 -17.85
N GLU A 739 14.02 -30.87 -17.99
CA GLU A 739 12.65 -31.37 -17.98
C GLU A 739 12.10 -31.43 -19.40
N VAL A 740 11.68 -32.62 -19.85
CA VAL A 740 11.04 -32.79 -21.16
C VAL A 740 9.53 -32.63 -21.01
N LEU A 741 8.97 -31.65 -21.71
CA LEU A 741 7.54 -31.37 -21.76
C LEU A 741 6.81 -32.34 -22.71
N GLU A 742 5.50 -32.50 -22.50
CA GLU A 742 4.66 -33.41 -23.30
C GLU A 742 4.58 -33.04 -24.79
N ASP A 743 4.87 -31.78 -25.13
CA ASP A 743 4.87 -31.29 -26.51
C ASP A 743 6.24 -31.42 -27.21
N GLY A 744 7.25 -31.98 -26.53
CA GLY A 744 8.59 -32.19 -27.06
C GLY A 744 9.56 -31.03 -26.81
N ARG A 745 9.13 -29.92 -26.18
CA ARG A 745 10.05 -28.91 -25.66
C ARG A 745 10.76 -29.42 -24.41
N VAL A 746 11.89 -28.80 -24.10
CA VAL A 746 12.72 -29.11 -22.93
C VAL A 746 13.04 -27.83 -22.18
N ILE A 747 12.75 -27.81 -20.88
CA ILE A 747 13.14 -26.75 -19.96
C ILE A 747 14.49 -27.15 -19.34
N LEU A 748 15.50 -26.30 -19.53
CA LEU A 748 16.80 -26.40 -18.88
C LEU A 748 16.85 -25.37 -17.75
N THR A 749 17.20 -25.80 -16.54
CA THR A 749 17.38 -24.92 -15.37
C THR A 749 18.73 -25.15 -14.73
N TRP A 750 19.35 -24.09 -14.22
CA TRP A 750 20.58 -24.17 -13.44
C TRP A 750 20.75 -22.90 -12.60
N TYR A 751 21.59 -23.00 -11.58
CA TYR A 751 21.97 -21.88 -10.72
C TYR A 751 23.47 -21.62 -10.81
N THR A 752 23.91 -20.38 -10.66
CA THR A 752 25.32 -20.00 -10.60
C THR A 752 25.70 -19.34 -9.28
N SER A 753 26.92 -19.59 -8.79
CA SER A 753 27.41 -19.01 -7.53
C SER A 753 27.46 -17.46 -7.52
N GLU A 754 27.44 -16.85 -8.70
CA GLU A 754 27.45 -15.42 -8.97
C GLU A 754 26.73 -15.14 -10.28
N SER A 755 26.36 -13.87 -10.53
CA SER A 755 25.63 -13.50 -11.75
C SER A 755 26.44 -13.86 -12.99
N ALA A 756 25.81 -14.54 -13.94
CA ALA A 756 26.51 -15.14 -15.07
C ALA A 756 25.75 -15.04 -16.40
N THR A 757 26.48 -15.16 -17.49
CA THR A 757 25.92 -15.26 -18.85
C THR A 757 25.30 -16.65 -19.09
N GLU A 758 24.53 -16.77 -20.15
CA GLU A 758 23.94 -18.02 -20.60
C GLU A 758 24.46 -18.37 -22.00
N LEU A 759 24.99 -19.57 -22.19
CA LEU A 759 25.28 -20.12 -23.52
C LEU A 759 24.92 -21.59 -23.52
N ILE A 760 23.96 -21.96 -24.37
CA ILE A 760 23.41 -23.31 -24.41
C ILE A 760 23.66 -23.93 -25.78
N LEU A 761 24.35 -25.07 -25.77
CA LEU A 761 24.57 -25.92 -26.94
C LEU A 761 23.76 -27.21 -26.78
N ILE A 762 22.96 -27.59 -27.78
CA ILE A 762 22.32 -28.92 -27.83
C ILE A 762 22.97 -29.72 -28.96
N ASP A 763 23.59 -30.85 -28.61
CA ASP A 763 24.39 -31.69 -29.51
C ASP A 763 25.49 -30.93 -30.30
N GLY A 764 25.91 -29.78 -29.78
CA GLY A 764 26.94 -28.91 -30.34
C GLY A 764 26.41 -27.72 -31.15
N ASP A 765 25.09 -27.61 -31.35
CA ASP A 765 24.45 -26.47 -32.01
C ASP A 765 24.03 -25.42 -30.97
N LEU A 766 24.33 -24.15 -31.23
CA LEU A 766 23.95 -23.02 -30.38
C LEU A 766 22.44 -22.78 -30.47
N VAL A 767 21.74 -22.93 -29.36
CA VAL A 767 20.29 -22.75 -29.27
C VAL A 767 19.88 -21.51 -28.48
N HIS A 768 20.74 -21.04 -27.57
CA HIS A 768 20.49 -19.84 -26.77
C HIS A 768 21.80 -19.20 -26.35
N GLU A 769 21.80 -17.87 -26.33
CA GLU A 769 22.87 -17.05 -25.81
C GLU A 769 22.27 -15.80 -25.15
N ASP A 770 22.59 -15.60 -23.88
CA ASP A 770 22.38 -14.34 -23.15
C ASP A 770 23.76 -13.86 -22.70
N ALA A 771 24.24 -12.78 -23.31
CA ALA A 771 25.60 -12.28 -23.12
C ALA A 771 25.78 -11.46 -21.83
N PHE A 772 24.72 -11.32 -21.01
CA PHE A 772 24.71 -10.41 -19.87
C PHE A 772 24.70 -11.19 -18.55
N ALA A 773 25.72 -10.94 -17.73
CA ALA A 773 25.87 -11.56 -16.41
C ALA A 773 25.06 -10.80 -15.36
N THR A 774 23.73 -10.92 -15.41
CA THR A 774 22.79 -10.17 -14.56
C THR A 774 22.14 -11.02 -13.47
N LYS A 775 21.92 -12.31 -13.74
CA LYS A 775 21.14 -13.23 -12.90
C LYS A 775 21.98 -14.41 -12.42
N LYS A 776 21.60 -15.00 -11.29
CA LYS A 776 22.18 -16.25 -10.76
C LYS A 776 21.30 -17.48 -11.05
N ASN A 777 19.99 -17.28 -11.06
CA ASN A 777 19.01 -18.31 -11.39
C ASN A 777 18.67 -18.25 -12.88
N HIS A 778 18.80 -19.39 -13.55
CA HIS A 778 18.68 -19.47 -15.01
C HIS A 778 17.67 -20.52 -15.43
N ALA A 779 16.87 -20.18 -16.43
CA ALA A 779 15.92 -21.08 -17.06
C ALA A 779 15.80 -20.80 -18.56
N PHE A 780 15.81 -21.84 -19.39
CA PHE A 780 15.60 -21.75 -20.82
C PHE A 780 14.67 -22.86 -21.31
N THR A 781 13.65 -22.50 -22.09
CA THR A 781 12.78 -23.47 -22.75
C THR A 781 13.13 -23.54 -24.23
N THR A 782 13.53 -24.72 -24.69
CA THR A 782 13.83 -25.00 -26.10
C THR A 782 12.59 -24.94 -26.99
N ASP A 783 12.81 -24.75 -28.29
CA ASP A 783 11.83 -25.13 -29.31
C ASP A 783 11.53 -26.63 -29.26
N VAL A 784 10.45 -27.06 -29.92
CA VAL A 784 10.06 -28.48 -29.96
C VAL A 784 11.18 -29.32 -30.59
N LEU A 785 11.70 -30.28 -29.82
CA LEU A 785 12.72 -31.22 -30.28
C LEU A 785 12.07 -32.51 -30.81
N ALA A 786 12.67 -33.11 -31.83
CA ALA A 786 12.24 -34.41 -32.33
C ALA A 786 12.52 -35.54 -31.31
N ASP A 787 11.79 -36.65 -31.40
CA ASP A 787 12.07 -37.82 -30.57
C ASP A 787 13.52 -38.31 -30.76
N GLY A 788 14.30 -38.34 -29.67
CA GLY A 788 15.74 -38.56 -29.73
C GLY A 788 16.43 -38.40 -28.38
N ALA A 789 17.70 -38.80 -28.32
CA ALA A 789 18.57 -38.57 -27.17
C ALA A 789 19.48 -37.38 -27.50
N TYR A 790 19.53 -36.41 -26.60
CA TYR A 790 20.27 -35.15 -26.76
C TYR A 790 21.20 -34.93 -25.58
N ARG A 791 22.24 -34.13 -25.78
CA ARG A 791 23.10 -33.59 -24.73
C ARG A 791 23.09 -32.06 -24.80
N ALA A 792 22.59 -31.42 -23.74
CA ALA A 792 22.77 -29.99 -23.52
C ALA A 792 24.10 -29.74 -22.80
N GLU A 793 24.85 -28.77 -23.28
CA GLU A 793 26.04 -28.22 -22.66
C GLU A 793 25.81 -26.75 -22.38
N ILE A 794 25.93 -26.36 -21.11
CA ILE A 794 25.69 -24.99 -20.64
C ILE A 794 27.02 -24.39 -20.22
N SER A 795 27.37 -23.27 -20.83
CA SER A 795 28.52 -22.46 -20.50
C SER A 795 28.04 -21.17 -19.85
N SER A 796 28.54 -20.88 -18.65
CA SER A 796 28.23 -19.65 -17.92
C SER A 796 29.51 -18.92 -17.61
N ALA A 797 29.54 -17.63 -17.92
CA ALA A 797 30.68 -16.77 -17.66
C ALA A 797 30.30 -15.66 -16.68
N ASP A 798 31.18 -15.34 -15.74
CA ASP A 798 31.01 -14.14 -14.91
C ASP A 798 31.18 -12.86 -15.77
N ALA A 799 30.93 -11.70 -15.17
CA ALA A 799 31.16 -10.42 -15.83
C ALA A 799 32.64 -10.18 -16.20
N SER A 800 33.60 -10.89 -15.60
CA SER A 800 35.03 -10.84 -15.93
C SER A 800 35.41 -11.71 -17.12
N GLY A 801 34.49 -12.52 -17.64
CA GLY A 801 34.68 -13.47 -18.73
C GLY A 801 35.30 -14.80 -18.30
N ASN A 802 35.36 -15.11 -17.01
CA ASN A 802 35.75 -16.43 -16.52
C ASN A 802 34.60 -17.40 -16.72
N THR A 803 34.83 -18.49 -17.45
CA THR A 803 33.76 -19.41 -17.88
C THR A 803 33.87 -20.77 -17.21
N ASN A 804 32.73 -21.34 -16.82
CA ASN A 804 32.57 -22.74 -16.43
C ASN A 804 31.57 -23.43 -17.36
N THR A 805 31.60 -24.76 -17.43
CA THR A 805 30.70 -25.51 -18.31
C THR A 805 30.23 -26.79 -17.66
N SER A 806 28.93 -27.05 -17.75
CA SER A 806 28.29 -28.28 -17.30
C SER A 806 27.44 -28.89 -18.41
N SER A 807 27.03 -30.15 -18.28
CA SER A 807 26.20 -30.80 -19.29
C SER A 807 25.24 -31.81 -18.72
N VAL A 808 24.06 -31.90 -19.34
CA VAL A 808 23.00 -32.85 -19.00
C VAL A 808 22.54 -33.57 -20.25
N SER A 809 22.25 -34.88 -20.11
CA SER A 809 21.69 -35.69 -21.19
C SER A 809 20.22 -35.98 -20.90
N PHE A 810 19.36 -35.85 -21.91
CA PHE A 810 17.93 -36.12 -21.80
C PHE A 810 17.42 -36.85 -23.05
N THR A 811 16.19 -37.38 -22.99
CA THR A 811 15.56 -38.10 -24.10
C THR A 811 14.15 -37.58 -24.33
N VAL A 812 13.86 -37.15 -25.54
CA VAL A 812 12.55 -36.70 -25.98
C VAL A 812 11.81 -37.89 -26.60
N SER A 813 10.56 -38.11 -26.20
CA SER A 813 9.69 -39.19 -26.68
C SER A 813 8.22 -38.74 -26.70
N ALA A 814 7.98 -37.55 -27.25
CA ALA A 814 6.69 -36.88 -27.28
C ALA A 814 5.87 -37.22 -28.53
N GLY A 815 6.45 -37.89 -29.53
CA GLY A 815 5.78 -38.18 -30.80
C GLY A 815 5.57 -36.93 -31.66
N ALA A 816 6.32 -35.86 -31.37
CA ALA A 816 6.28 -34.60 -32.10
C ALA A 816 6.88 -34.79 -33.51
N VAL A 817 6.17 -34.34 -34.54
CA VAL A 817 6.66 -34.31 -35.92
C VAL A 817 7.14 -32.89 -36.19
N VAL A 818 8.45 -32.69 -36.23
CA VAL A 818 9.05 -31.41 -36.65
C VAL A 818 8.84 -31.29 -38.17
N ASP A 819 8.10 -30.29 -38.63
CA ASP A 819 7.85 -30.07 -40.06
C ASP A 819 9.11 -29.43 -40.67
N GLU A 820 9.94 -30.23 -41.35
CA GLU A 820 11.11 -29.76 -42.10
C GLU A 820 10.67 -28.98 -43.35
N SER A 821 10.10 -27.77 -43.20
CA SER A 821 9.87 -26.90 -44.35
C SER A 821 9.92 -25.41 -44.02
N GLU A 822 11.03 -24.92 -43.48
CA GLU A 822 11.36 -23.49 -43.58
C GLU A 822 12.87 -23.25 -43.52
N ASN A 823 13.58 -23.79 -44.50
CA ASN A 823 14.94 -23.34 -44.81
C ASN A 823 14.99 -22.96 -46.30
N GLY A 824 14.37 -21.82 -46.59
CA GLY A 824 14.04 -21.41 -47.95
C GLY A 824 13.92 -19.90 -48.13
N ASN A 825 14.96 -19.14 -47.74
CA ASN A 825 15.43 -17.95 -48.45
C ASN A 825 14.33 -17.08 -49.13
N GLU A 826 13.59 -16.26 -48.38
CA GLU A 826 12.77 -15.20 -48.96
C GLU A 826 13.45 -13.84 -48.83
N ASN A 827 14.04 -13.45 -49.97
CA ASN A 827 14.47 -12.11 -50.27
C ASN A 827 13.64 -11.66 -51.48
N SER A 828 12.44 -11.09 -51.27
CA SER A 828 11.75 -10.22 -52.25
C SER A 828 10.50 -9.53 -51.69
N MET A 829 10.56 -8.18 -51.65
CA MET A 829 9.53 -7.20 -52.07
C MET A 829 8.07 -7.66 -52.20
N ASP A 830 7.14 -7.03 -51.47
CA ASP A 830 6.27 -5.93 -51.96
C ASP A 830 5.24 -5.50 -50.88
N ASP A 831 5.02 -4.18 -50.81
CA ASP A 831 4.00 -3.35 -50.13
C ASP A 831 3.92 -3.25 -48.59
#